data_AF-A0A2T7FVG8-F1
#
_entry.id   AF-A0A2T7FVG8-F1
#
_cell.length_a   1.000
_cell.length_b   1.000
_cell.length_c   1.000
_cell.angle_alpha   90.00
_cell.angle_beta   90.00
_cell.angle_gamma   90.00
#
_symmetry.space_group_name_H-M   'P 1'
#
loop_
_entity.id
_entity.type
_entity.pdbx_description
1 polymer ?
#
loop_
_entity_poly.entity_id
_entity_poly.type
_entity_poly.pdbx_seq_one_letter_code
_entity_poly.pdbx_strand_id
1 'polypeptide(L)'
;MGFLPDLTESNFAAVSLSELVNWRKHEGPGVLRLPPIQRSLVWRNEQIVRYWDSLLRGYPAGQFLAHRVSDAGRDNTAGRSGSDAEGHLEIAHPDDWQLFDGQQRMSALLLGRAEGQLHEALRLWIDFGTDPTPGSDLRFALRISSRGQPFGYRADAPNSKFEVSKRSKMWAEFDEESRDTMFDGDVELIDAVAAIPMAKVWAACVGGAGEWTKLREELRKSAPEEAQPAIDKRFKVILDAFGAALSGNALVSRLPTKIVESPDEYLRFFGRVGQGGTALTNDELTYSILKQQFPHLCDRMANLRDLRFASDVDLVLATLRVARLRVERGNSETARIARPTPEYVREMNDEVREAFLQLLPDRPGEDFAIRQDLNFIKEALRKRGMHSMLTARLPREAIDILLLLAEIMRGADASDPDKDFGDLLLRVTLFCLLGTDDPDKAANALFEMASGSEFSVANGGLSDWRRRLEDEGRAYNLPTNDDFKAWKAALSELEQDPGKAAQLPGCAERYIGCDTDTRRPGDWMRRLTSSRELTKRALMWAQRDYLKVTAPTFDPLSARDDDLPLDLDHIVPRNDFKFHWSEKERRAKQIEDVYKDSFHRHRGNIGDGLGNFRWLCARENRKRQDGPIAPSEKLDIHHIIDDYDAWNALVGNSCLPWPEQRIANFRTMTERRAIRVAQRLAEDMDF
;
A
#
# COMPACT_ATOMS: atom_id res chain seq x y z
N MET A 1 -30.13 -22.41 -22.26
CA MET A 1 -30.10 -21.85 -23.63
C MET A 1 -29.39 -20.52 -23.55
N GLY A 2 -28.19 -20.43 -24.13
CA GLY A 2 -27.31 -19.27 -24.00
C GLY A 2 -27.87 -18.06 -24.73
N PHE A 3 -28.08 -16.97 -24.00
CA PHE A 3 -28.36 -15.68 -24.60
C PHE A 3 -27.04 -15.07 -25.05
N LEU A 4 -26.85 -14.95 -26.36
CA LEU A 4 -25.83 -14.08 -26.95
C LEU A 4 -26.56 -12.83 -27.47
N PRO A 5 -26.18 -11.62 -27.03
CA PRO A 5 -26.81 -10.41 -27.54
C PRO A 5 -26.57 -10.29 -29.06
N ASP A 6 -27.59 -9.88 -29.81
CA ASP A 6 -27.52 -9.65 -31.26
C ASP A 6 -26.75 -8.36 -31.58
N LEU A 7 -25.45 -8.42 -31.33
CA LEU A 7 -24.44 -7.45 -31.76
C LEU A 7 -23.85 -7.81 -33.14
N THR A 8 -24.47 -8.78 -33.84
CA THR A 8 -24.07 -9.20 -35.18
C THR A 8 -24.49 -8.21 -36.26
N GLU A 9 -25.69 -7.63 -36.13
CA GLU A 9 -26.24 -6.66 -37.11
C GLU A 9 -26.23 -5.21 -36.61
N SER A 10 -26.16 -5.00 -35.30
CA SER A 10 -26.24 -3.67 -34.66
C SER A 10 -24.91 -3.25 -34.00
N ASN A 11 -24.58 -1.94 -34.06
CA ASN A 11 -23.38 -1.39 -33.40
C ASN A 11 -23.51 -1.27 -31.87
N PHE A 12 -24.73 -1.45 -31.34
CA PHE A 12 -25.02 -1.38 -29.91
C PHE A 12 -26.21 -2.28 -29.57
N ALA A 13 -26.17 -2.89 -28.38
CA ALA A 13 -27.27 -3.65 -27.81
C ALA A 13 -27.57 -3.17 -26.40
N ALA A 14 -28.86 -3.09 -26.05
CA ALA A 14 -29.31 -2.94 -24.69
C ALA A 14 -29.46 -4.35 -24.09
N VAL A 15 -28.72 -4.62 -23.02
CA VAL A 15 -28.69 -5.92 -22.35
C VAL A 15 -29.00 -5.69 -20.88
N SER A 16 -29.90 -6.47 -20.27
CA SER A 16 -30.16 -6.34 -18.84
C SER A 16 -28.91 -6.69 -18.02
N LEU A 17 -28.79 -6.18 -16.80
CA LEU A 17 -27.65 -6.51 -15.95
C LEU A 17 -27.53 -8.02 -15.68
N SER A 18 -28.66 -8.71 -15.52
CA SER A 18 -28.68 -10.17 -15.35
C SER A 18 -28.13 -10.88 -16.58
N GLU A 19 -28.55 -10.50 -17.79
CA GLU A 19 -28.05 -11.07 -19.04
C GLU A 19 -26.57 -10.77 -19.24
N LEU A 20 -26.12 -9.55 -18.95
CA LEU A 20 -24.72 -9.15 -19.08
C LEU A 20 -23.80 -9.98 -18.18
N VAL A 21 -24.21 -10.21 -16.92
CA VAL A 21 -23.49 -11.08 -16.00
C VAL A 21 -23.51 -12.53 -16.46
N ASN A 22 -24.65 -13.03 -16.94
CA ASN A 22 -24.74 -14.40 -17.46
C ASN A 22 -23.90 -14.59 -18.73
N TRP A 23 -23.78 -13.58 -19.58
CA TRP A 23 -22.90 -13.59 -20.75
C TRP A 23 -21.42 -13.67 -20.36
N ARG A 24 -21.02 -12.95 -19.31
CA ARG A 24 -19.68 -13.01 -18.73
C ARG A 24 -19.33 -14.41 -18.18
N LYS A 25 -20.33 -15.14 -17.70
CA LYS A 25 -20.21 -16.48 -17.12
C LYS A 25 -20.51 -17.62 -18.08
N HIS A 26 -20.74 -17.31 -19.36
CA HIS A 26 -21.14 -18.34 -20.31
C HIS A 26 -20.03 -19.39 -20.45
N GLU A 27 -20.38 -20.67 -20.36
CA GLU A 27 -19.47 -21.77 -20.65
C GLU A 27 -19.60 -22.15 -22.13
N GLY A 28 -18.50 -22.07 -22.87
CA GLY A 28 -18.42 -22.38 -24.29
C GLY A 28 -18.26 -21.15 -25.20
N PRO A 29 -18.30 -21.35 -26.53
CA PRO A 29 -18.09 -20.28 -27.51
C PRO A 29 -19.07 -19.11 -27.37
N GLY A 30 -18.59 -17.89 -27.54
CA GLY A 30 -19.40 -16.67 -27.45
C GLY A 30 -19.35 -15.99 -26.09
N VAL A 31 -18.59 -16.51 -25.13
CA VAL A 31 -18.43 -15.92 -23.80
C VAL A 31 -17.79 -14.52 -23.87
N LEU A 32 -18.23 -13.63 -22.98
CA LEU A 32 -17.58 -12.33 -22.80
C LEU A 32 -16.33 -12.48 -21.92
N ARG A 33 -15.15 -12.34 -22.50
CA ARG A 33 -13.84 -12.41 -21.83
C ARG A 33 -13.28 -11.05 -21.50
N LEU A 34 -12.29 -11.01 -20.60
CA LEU A 34 -11.51 -9.80 -20.34
C LEU A 34 -10.16 -9.90 -21.07
N PRO A 35 -9.79 -8.95 -21.96
CA PRO A 35 -8.53 -9.03 -22.68
C PRO A 35 -7.32 -8.76 -21.75
N PRO A 36 -6.12 -9.33 -22.04
CA PRO A 36 -4.94 -9.22 -21.16
C PRO A 36 -4.46 -7.79 -20.89
N ILE A 37 -4.71 -6.86 -21.81
CA ILE A 37 -4.37 -5.43 -21.66
C ILE A 37 -5.05 -4.77 -20.46
N GLN A 38 -6.13 -5.35 -19.95
CA GLN A 38 -6.92 -4.72 -18.91
C GLN A 38 -6.11 -4.54 -17.63
N ARG A 39 -6.15 -3.37 -17.02
CA ARG A 39 -5.40 -3.09 -15.79
C ARG A 39 -5.89 -3.93 -14.62
N SER A 40 -5.15 -3.91 -13.52
CA SER A 40 -5.59 -4.50 -12.26
C SER A 40 -6.89 -3.84 -11.75
N LEU A 41 -7.61 -4.53 -10.85
CA LEU A 41 -8.80 -3.98 -10.22
C LEU A 41 -8.40 -2.90 -9.20
N VAL A 42 -8.82 -1.65 -9.44
CA VAL A 42 -8.38 -0.47 -8.68
C VAL A 42 -9.51 0.27 -7.98
N TRP A 43 -10.77 -0.15 -8.19
CA TRP A 43 -11.90 0.43 -7.49
C TRP A 43 -11.79 0.19 -5.98
N ARG A 44 -11.89 1.28 -5.22
CA ARG A 44 -11.95 1.23 -3.75
C ARG A 44 -13.36 0.84 -3.30
N ASN A 45 -13.46 0.39 -2.06
CA ASN A 45 -14.71 0.01 -1.40
C ASN A 45 -15.85 1.03 -1.62
N GLU A 46 -15.56 2.32 -1.47
CA GLU A 46 -16.54 3.39 -1.65
C GLU A 46 -17.07 3.49 -3.09
N GLN A 47 -16.23 3.23 -4.10
CA GLN A 47 -16.64 3.25 -5.51
C GLN A 47 -17.59 2.08 -5.82
N ILE A 48 -17.30 0.89 -5.27
CA ILE A 48 -18.15 -0.30 -5.37
C ILE A 48 -19.52 -0.02 -4.72
N VAL A 49 -19.52 0.50 -3.49
CA VAL A 49 -20.75 0.83 -2.74
C VAL A 49 -21.59 1.86 -3.49
N ARG A 50 -20.99 2.95 -3.97
CA ARG A 50 -21.71 4.00 -4.71
C ARG A 50 -22.25 3.52 -6.05
N TYR A 51 -21.51 2.66 -6.76
CA TYR A 51 -21.97 2.06 -8.00
C TYR A 51 -23.25 1.24 -7.75
N TRP A 52 -23.24 0.37 -6.74
CA TRP A 52 -24.41 -0.40 -6.38
C TRP A 52 -25.59 0.45 -5.87
N ASP A 53 -25.33 1.46 -5.04
CA ASP A 53 -26.38 2.41 -4.62
C ASP A 53 -27.03 3.12 -5.82
N SER A 54 -26.22 3.48 -6.82
CA SER A 54 -26.70 4.08 -8.08
C SER A 54 -27.59 3.11 -8.87
N LEU A 55 -27.17 1.86 -9.02
CA LEU A 55 -27.97 0.83 -9.70
C LEU A 55 -29.33 0.62 -9.00
N LEU A 56 -29.33 0.51 -7.67
CA LEU A 56 -30.54 0.33 -6.87
C LEU A 56 -31.48 1.55 -6.91
N ARG A 57 -30.97 2.75 -7.22
CA ARG A 57 -31.80 3.93 -7.49
C ARG A 57 -32.44 3.92 -8.88
N GLY A 58 -32.04 3.02 -9.76
CA GLY A 58 -32.42 2.99 -11.16
C GLY A 58 -31.57 3.90 -12.05
N TYR A 59 -30.38 4.32 -11.60
CA TYR A 59 -29.44 5.01 -12.49
C TYR A 59 -28.85 4.02 -13.50
N PRO A 60 -28.54 4.49 -14.74
CA PRO A 60 -28.00 3.61 -15.76
C PRO A 60 -26.65 3.02 -15.33
N ALA A 61 -26.44 1.74 -15.64
CA ALA A 61 -25.17 1.06 -15.37
C ALA A 61 -23.98 1.62 -16.17
N GLY A 62 -24.27 2.48 -17.16
CA GLY A 62 -23.31 3.05 -18.07
C GLY A 62 -23.14 2.21 -19.33
N GLN A 63 -22.09 2.54 -20.08
CA GLN A 63 -21.74 1.88 -21.34
C GLN A 63 -20.63 0.84 -21.10
N PHE A 64 -20.68 -0.26 -21.84
CA PHE A 64 -19.62 -1.26 -21.94
C PHE A 64 -19.17 -1.31 -23.39
N LEU A 65 -17.86 -1.37 -23.61
CA LEU A 65 -17.28 -1.50 -24.95
C LEU A 65 -16.78 -2.92 -25.13
N ALA A 66 -17.17 -3.58 -26.21
CA ALA A 66 -16.73 -4.94 -26.50
C ALA A 66 -16.41 -5.13 -27.99
N HIS A 67 -15.62 -6.13 -28.32
CA HIS A 67 -15.39 -6.57 -29.71
C HIS A 67 -15.33 -8.08 -29.79
N ARG A 68 -15.52 -8.66 -30.98
CA ARG A 68 -15.30 -10.09 -31.17
C ARG A 68 -13.81 -10.38 -31.21
N VAL A 69 -13.43 -11.58 -30.78
CA VAL A 69 -12.06 -12.09 -30.95
C VAL A 69 -11.70 -12.20 -32.43
N SER A 70 -12.65 -12.63 -33.27
CA SER A 70 -12.46 -12.69 -34.73
C SER A 70 -12.28 -11.33 -35.41
N ASP A 71 -12.65 -10.22 -34.76
CA ASP A 71 -12.38 -8.86 -35.25
C ASP A 71 -10.92 -8.45 -35.01
N ALA A 72 -10.15 -9.20 -34.21
CA ALA A 72 -8.73 -8.95 -34.00
C ALA A 72 -7.92 -9.38 -35.23
N GLY A 73 -7.06 -8.47 -35.71
CA GLY A 73 -6.18 -8.73 -36.84
C GLY A 73 -5.26 -9.92 -36.61
N ARG A 74 -4.68 -10.49 -37.69
CA ARG A 74 -3.76 -11.64 -37.59
C ARG A 74 -2.57 -11.36 -36.66
N ASP A 75 -2.13 -10.11 -36.62
CA ASP A 75 -0.97 -9.66 -35.87
C ASP A 75 -1.30 -9.24 -34.42
N ASN A 76 -2.59 -9.17 -34.06
CA ASN A 76 -3.03 -8.91 -32.68
C ASN A 76 -3.27 -10.24 -31.94
N THR A 77 -2.19 -10.99 -31.72
CA THR A 77 -2.22 -12.33 -31.06
C THR A 77 -2.79 -12.29 -29.65
N ALA A 78 -2.59 -11.17 -28.94
CA ALA A 78 -3.16 -10.93 -27.61
C ALA A 78 -4.69 -10.81 -27.60
N GLY A 79 -5.28 -10.39 -28.72
CA GLY A 79 -6.72 -10.42 -28.94
C GLY A 79 -7.31 -11.83 -28.96
N ARG A 80 -6.46 -12.87 -28.97
CA ARG A 80 -6.85 -14.29 -28.94
C ARG A 80 -6.67 -14.97 -27.59
N SER A 81 -6.27 -14.22 -26.57
CA SER A 81 -6.29 -14.68 -25.18
C SER A 81 -7.26 -13.81 -24.38
N GLY A 82 -7.90 -14.35 -23.36
CA GLY A 82 -8.79 -13.58 -22.51
C GLY A 82 -9.21 -14.35 -21.28
N SER A 83 -9.36 -13.63 -20.17
CA SER A 83 -9.70 -14.28 -18.90
C SER A 83 -11.19 -14.49 -18.72
N ASP A 84 -11.54 -15.60 -18.07
CA ASP A 84 -12.89 -15.94 -17.60
C ASP A 84 -13.31 -15.04 -16.41
N ALA A 85 -14.53 -15.22 -15.90
CA ALA A 85 -15.11 -14.36 -14.86
C ALA A 85 -14.30 -14.41 -13.54
N GLU A 86 -13.65 -15.54 -13.29
CA GLU A 86 -12.80 -15.87 -12.15
C GLU A 86 -11.38 -15.28 -12.31
N GLY A 87 -10.98 -14.96 -13.54
CA GLY A 87 -9.71 -14.34 -13.87
C GLY A 87 -8.65 -15.30 -14.43
N HIS A 88 -8.99 -16.55 -14.69
CA HIS A 88 -8.09 -17.50 -15.35
C HIS A 88 -7.96 -17.14 -16.82
N LEU A 89 -6.71 -17.04 -17.27
CA LEU A 89 -6.40 -16.75 -18.65
C LEU A 89 -6.53 -18.00 -19.52
N GLU A 90 -7.24 -17.89 -20.63
CA GLU A 90 -7.36 -18.96 -21.62
C GLU A 90 -7.16 -18.43 -23.05
N ILE A 91 -6.94 -19.35 -23.98
CA ILE A 91 -7.04 -19.08 -25.41
C ILE A 91 -8.53 -18.85 -25.72
N ALA A 92 -8.84 -17.66 -26.22
CA ALA A 92 -10.19 -17.26 -26.56
C ALA A 92 -10.64 -17.88 -27.90
N HIS A 93 -11.87 -18.38 -27.95
CA HIS A 93 -12.48 -18.87 -29.17
C HIS A 93 -12.76 -17.70 -30.13
N PRO A 94 -12.69 -17.86 -31.46
CA PRO A 94 -12.98 -16.78 -32.41
C PRO A 94 -14.36 -16.12 -32.27
N ASP A 95 -15.35 -16.88 -31.77
CA ASP A 95 -16.71 -16.39 -31.51
C ASP A 95 -16.86 -15.65 -30.17
N ASP A 96 -15.85 -15.74 -29.29
CA ASP A 96 -15.86 -15.05 -28.01
C ASP A 96 -15.79 -13.54 -28.20
N TRP A 97 -16.19 -12.83 -27.15
CA TRP A 97 -16.13 -11.38 -27.07
C TRP A 97 -15.10 -10.94 -26.06
N GLN A 98 -14.56 -9.75 -26.22
CA GLN A 98 -13.62 -9.13 -25.29
C GLN A 98 -14.17 -7.81 -24.77
N LEU A 99 -14.28 -7.70 -23.45
CA LEU A 99 -14.68 -6.49 -22.74
C LEU A 99 -13.54 -5.47 -22.70
N PHE A 100 -13.62 -4.45 -23.54
CA PHE A 100 -12.61 -3.42 -23.67
C PHE A 100 -12.76 -2.25 -22.68
N ASP A 101 -14.00 -1.86 -22.35
CA ASP A 101 -14.26 -0.88 -21.28
C ASP A 101 -15.43 -1.32 -20.41
N GLY A 102 -15.35 -0.98 -19.12
CA GLY A 102 -16.32 -1.38 -18.10
C GLY A 102 -15.88 -2.54 -17.22
N GLN A 103 -14.59 -2.93 -17.26
CA GLN A 103 -14.02 -3.97 -16.39
C GLN A 103 -14.39 -3.78 -14.92
N GLN A 104 -14.12 -2.59 -14.36
CA GLN A 104 -14.34 -2.35 -12.92
C GLN A 104 -15.82 -2.43 -12.53
N ARG A 105 -16.71 -1.94 -13.42
CA ARG A 105 -18.18 -2.07 -13.28
C ARG A 105 -18.62 -3.54 -13.32
N MET A 106 -18.09 -4.31 -14.27
CA MET A 106 -18.36 -5.75 -14.38
C MET A 106 -17.90 -6.51 -13.14
N SER A 107 -16.70 -6.23 -12.63
CA SER A 107 -16.19 -6.85 -11.40
C SER A 107 -17.05 -6.50 -10.18
N ALA A 108 -17.56 -5.28 -10.07
CA ALA A 108 -18.49 -4.90 -9.01
C ALA A 108 -19.83 -5.65 -9.11
N LEU A 109 -20.34 -5.88 -10.33
CA LEU A 109 -21.55 -6.68 -10.56
C LEU A 109 -21.35 -8.14 -10.13
N LEU A 110 -20.25 -8.77 -10.54
CA LEU A 110 -19.89 -10.14 -10.14
C LEU A 110 -19.74 -10.26 -8.62
N LEU A 111 -19.13 -9.27 -7.95
CA LEU A 111 -19.02 -9.24 -6.49
C LEU A 111 -20.39 -9.28 -5.80
N GLY A 112 -21.42 -8.63 -6.37
CA GLY A 112 -22.78 -8.68 -5.84
C GLY A 112 -23.43 -10.06 -5.88
N ARG A 113 -22.91 -10.98 -6.71
CA ARG A 113 -23.27 -12.40 -6.74
C ARG A 113 -22.36 -13.28 -5.90
N ALA A 114 -21.40 -12.69 -5.17
CA ALA A 114 -20.33 -13.44 -4.51
C ALA A 114 -19.50 -14.27 -5.51
N GLU A 115 -19.18 -13.67 -6.66
CA GLU A 115 -18.45 -14.32 -7.75
C GLU A 115 -17.34 -13.39 -8.30
N GLY A 116 -16.43 -13.96 -9.10
CA GLY A 116 -15.36 -13.24 -9.79
C GLY A 116 -14.18 -12.80 -8.90
N GLN A 117 -13.17 -12.19 -9.50
CA GLN A 117 -11.87 -11.88 -8.86
C GLN A 117 -11.97 -11.10 -7.54
N LEU A 118 -12.91 -10.15 -7.42
CA LEU A 118 -13.07 -9.38 -6.17
C LEU A 118 -13.58 -10.24 -5.02
N HIS A 119 -14.32 -11.31 -5.32
CA HIS A 119 -14.88 -12.20 -4.31
C HIS A 119 -13.81 -12.97 -3.55
N GLU A 120 -12.59 -13.14 -4.05
CA GLU A 120 -11.53 -13.74 -3.23
C GLU A 120 -11.19 -12.91 -1.99
N ALA A 121 -11.39 -11.59 -2.05
CA ALA A 121 -10.92 -10.65 -1.04
C ALA A 121 -12.04 -9.83 -0.39
N LEU A 122 -13.19 -9.66 -1.04
CA LEU A 122 -14.29 -8.78 -0.62
C LEU A 122 -15.64 -9.49 -0.55
N ARG A 123 -16.53 -8.96 0.29
CA ARG A 123 -17.95 -9.32 0.36
C ARG A 123 -18.79 -8.04 0.39
N LEU A 124 -19.88 -8.02 -0.38
CA LEU A 124 -20.84 -6.92 -0.40
C LEU A 124 -22.11 -7.32 0.34
N TRP A 125 -22.66 -6.40 1.12
CA TRP A 125 -23.80 -6.63 2.01
C TRP A 125 -24.79 -5.48 1.91
N ILE A 126 -26.04 -5.76 2.27
CA ILE A 126 -27.07 -4.75 2.45
C ILE A 126 -27.78 -4.96 3.79
N ASP A 127 -27.91 -3.88 4.57
CA ASP A 127 -28.57 -3.90 5.87
C ASP A 127 -30.04 -3.48 5.75
N PHE A 128 -30.94 -4.37 6.16
CA PHE A 128 -32.39 -4.13 6.17
C PHE A 128 -32.85 -3.40 7.45
N GLY A 129 -32.07 -3.49 8.52
CA GLY A 129 -32.40 -2.99 9.86
C GLY A 129 -31.98 -1.55 10.10
N THR A 130 -30.95 -1.04 9.41
CA THR A 130 -30.48 0.34 9.54
C THR A 130 -30.89 1.26 8.38
N ASP A 131 -31.04 2.56 8.67
CA ASP A 131 -31.04 3.58 7.62
C ASP A 131 -29.58 3.88 7.21
N PRO A 132 -29.36 4.39 5.98
CA PRO A 132 -28.06 4.91 5.59
C PRO A 132 -27.57 5.97 6.58
N THR A 133 -26.25 6.07 6.77
CA THR A 133 -25.69 6.99 7.77
C THR A 133 -26.14 8.43 7.51
N PRO A 134 -26.62 9.17 8.54
CA PRO A 134 -27.03 10.56 8.38
C PRO A 134 -25.92 11.41 7.76
N GLY A 135 -26.25 12.18 6.72
CA GLY A 135 -25.29 13.00 5.97
C GLY A 135 -24.50 12.25 4.90
N SER A 136 -24.68 10.93 4.75
CA SER A 136 -24.21 10.21 3.56
C SER A 136 -25.15 10.46 2.37
N ASP A 137 -24.58 10.47 1.17
CA ASP A 137 -25.36 10.53 -0.08
C ASP A 137 -26.03 9.19 -0.43
N LEU A 138 -25.95 8.15 0.40
CA LEU A 138 -26.45 6.80 0.12
C LEU A 138 -27.96 6.66 0.42
N ARG A 139 -28.68 5.86 -0.38
CA ARG A 139 -30.11 5.57 -0.21
C ARG A 139 -30.33 4.22 0.43
N PHE A 140 -29.40 3.29 0.22
CA PHE A 140 -29.42 1.96 0.79
C PHE A 140 -28.24 1.78 1.73
N ALA A 141 -28.46 1.07 2.85
CA ALA A 141 -27.43 0.80 3.85
C ALA A 141 -26.49 -0.33 3.39
N LEU A 142 -25.72 -0.06 2.33
CA LEU A 142 -24.73 -0.98 1.78
C LEU A 142 -23.49 -1.04 2.68
N ARG A 143 -22.97 -2.24 2.89
CA ARG A 143 -21.75 -2.50 3.67
C ARG A 143 -20.79 -3.35 2.86
N ILE A 144 -19.51 -3.29 3.21
CA ILE A 144 -18.48 -4.11 2.58
C ILE A 144 -17.54 -4.63 3.66
N SER A 145 -17.06 -5.85 3.48
CA SER A 145 -16.03 -6.48 4.32
C SER A 145 -14.94 -7.10 3.47
N SER A 146 -13.79 -7.40 4.08
CA SER A 146 -12.65 -8.02 3.41
C SER A 146 -12.03 -9.12 4.27
N ARG A 147 -11.17 -9.96 3.70
CA ARG A 147 -10.40 -10.96 4.48
C ARG A 147 -9.67 -10.32 5.67
N GLY A 148 -9.08 -9.14 5.46
CA GLY A 148 -8.38 -8.42 6.53
C GLY A 148 -9.32 -7.70 7.51
N GLN A 149 -10.56 -7.40 7.12
CA GLN A 149 -11.59 -6.76 7.95
C GLN A 149 -12.92 -7.52 7.83
N PRO A 150 -13.04 -8.73 8.42
CA PRO A 150 -14.19 -9.60 8.21
C PRO A 150 -15.49 -9.00 8.77
N PHE A 151 -15.40 -8.20 9.83
CA PHE A 151 -16.53 -7.49 10.45
C PHE A 151 -16.93 -6.18 9.72
N GLY A 152 -16.31 -5.89 8.58
CA GLY A 152 -16.67 -4.77 7.72
C GLY A 152 -15.89 -3.47 7.93
N TYR A 153 -16.19 -2.53 7.05
CA TYR A 153 -15.73 -1.15 7.09
C TYR A 153 -16.86 -0.22 7.56
N ARG A 154 -16.50 1.02 7.92
CA ARG A 154 -17.48 2.01 8.37
C ARG A 154 -18.49 2.33 7.25
N ALA A 155 -19.77 2.46 7.58
CA ALA A 155 -20.81 2.76 6.60
C ALA A 155 -20.74 4.18 6.02
N ASP A 156 -20.33 5.17 6.82
CA ASP A 156 -20.13 6.55 6.36
C ASP A 156 -18.85 6.75 5.54
N ALA A 157 -17.87 5.87 5.74
CA ALA A 157 -16.59 5.90 5.06
C ALA A 157 -16.17 4.46 4.69
N PRO A 158 -16.68 3.89 3.58
CA PRO A 158 -16.45 2.49 3.22
C PRO A 158 -14.98 2.10 3.00
N ASN A 159 -14.09 3.08 2.85
CA ASN A 159 -12.64 2.90 2.77
C ASN A 159 -11.94 2.92 4.14
N SER A 160 -12.67 3.22 5.22
CA SER A 160 -12.13 3.42 6.56
C SER A 160 -12.57 2.31 7.50
N LYS A 161 -11.62 1.82 8.29
CA LYS A 161 -11.87 0.77 9.27
C LYS A 161 -12.60 1.30 10.50
N PHE A 162 -13.24 0.38 11.23
CA PHE A 162 -13.72 0.67 12.57
C PHE A 162 -12.56 0.88 13.55
N GLU A 163 -12.84 1.60 14.64
CA GLU A 163 -11.91 1.78 15.74
C GLU A 163 -11.47 0.41 16.27
N VAL A 164 -10.18 0.26 16.63
CA VAL A 164 -9.64 -1.02 17.10
C VAL A 164 -10.44 -1.56 18.29
N SER A 165 -11.07 -0.72 19.13
CA SER A 165 -11.88 -1.18 20.27
C SER A 165 -13.06 -2.04 19.83
N LYS A 166 -13.79 -1.61 18.79
CA LYS A 166 -14.91 -2.37 18.23
C LYS A 166 -14.40 -3.66 17.59
N ARG A 167 -13.35 -3.57 16.79
CA ARG A 167 -12.75 -4.73 16.10
C ARG A 167 -12.22 -5.78 17.09
N SER A 168 -11.49 -5.36 18.12
CA SER A 168 -10.95 -6.25 19.14
C SER A 168 -12.03 -6.93 19.98
N LYS A 169 -13.16 -6.24 20.22
CA LYS A 169 -14.30 -6.86 20.91
C LYS A 169 -14.85 -8.02 20.08
N MET A 170 -15.07 -7.81 18.79
CA MET A 170 -15.53 -8.87 17.89
C MET A 170 -14.51 -10.01 17.82
N TRP A 171 -13.22 -9.71 17.68
CA TRP A 171 -12.16 -10.73 17.65
C TRP A 171 -12.01 -11.53 18.95
N ALA A 172 -12.48 -11.02 20.09
CA ALA A 172 -12.41 -11.72 21.36
C ALA A 172 -13.37 -12.93 21.43
N GLU A 173 -14.34 -12.99 20.52
CA GLU A 173 -15.35 -14.05 20.45
C GLU A 173 -14.86 -15.26 19.61
N PHE A 174 -13.68 -15.17 18.99
CA PHE A 174 -13.13 -16.18 18.09
C PHE A 174 -11.73 -16.64 18.51
N ASP A 175 -11.50 -17.95 18.51
CA ASP A 175 -10.16 -18.55 18.65
C ASP A 175 -9.30 -18.35 17.39
N GLU A 176 -8.01 -18.70 17.46
CA GLU A 176 -7.06 -18.51 16.35
C GLU A 176 -7.36 -19.40 15.14
N GLU A 177 -7.85 -20.62 15.36
CA GLU A 177 -8.13 -21.60 14.29
C GLU A 177 -9.37 -21.23 13.47
N SER A 178 -10.35 -20.57 14.10
CA SER A 178 -11.56 -20.06 13.44
C SER A 178 -11.31 -18.81 12.57
N ARG A 179 -10.16 -18.14 12.70
CA ARG A 179 -9.90 -16.87 11.98
C ARG A 179 -9.67 -17.07 10.49
N ASP A 180 -9.09 -18.20 10.10
CA ASP A 180 -8.71 -18.46 8.71
C ASP A 180 -9.90 -18.82 7.81
N THR A 181 -10.97 -19.39 8.37
CA THR A 181 -12.19 -19.77 7.64
C THR A 181 -13.32 -18.76 7.81
N MET A 182 -13.14 -17.75 8.66
CA MET A 182 -14.16 -16.77 9.05
C MET A 182 -14.74 -16.00 7.88
N PHE A 183 -13.90 -15.58 6.93
CA PHE A 183 -14.32 -14.75 5.80
C PHE A 183 -15.31 -15.46 4.87
N ASP A 184 -15.34 -16.79 4.90
CA ASP A 184 -16.23 -17.61 4.09
C ASP A 184 -17.54 -17.95 4.81
N GLY A 185 -17.68 -17.58 6.09
CA GLY A 185 -18.89 -17.77 6.90
C GLY A 185 -19.84 -16.56 6.93
N ASP A 186 -21.03 -16.76 7.51
CA ASP A 186 -21.98 -15.68 7.84
C ASP A 186 -21.49 -14.94 9.10
N VAL A 187 -20.73 -13.87 8.89
CA VAL A 187 -20.14 -13.04 9.96
C VAL A 187 -21.04 -11.85 10.31
N GLU A 188 -21.20 -11.57 11.60
CA GLU A 188 -21.86 -10.35 12.07
C GLU A 188 -20.99 -9.11 11.80
N LEU A 189 -21.56 -8.10 11.13
CA LEU A 189 -20.87 -6.85 10.84
C LEU A 189 -21.02 -5.84 11.98
N ILE A 190 -19.95 -5.09 12.25
CA ILE A 190 -19.97 -4.02 13.26
C ILE A 190 -20.99 -2.94 12.85
N ASP A 191 -21.82 -2.54 13.82
CA ASP A 191 -22.88 -1.54 13.68
C ASP A 191 -23.94 -1.88 12.60
N ALA A 192 -24.06 -3.16 12.22
CA ALA A 192 -25.16 -3.65 11.40
C ALA A 192 -26.27 -4.24 12.27
N VAL A 193 -27.51 -4.15 11.80
CA VAL A 193 -28.68 -4.69 12.52
C VAL A 193 -29.25 -5.92 11.83
N ALA A 194 -29.39 -5.89 10.51
CA ALA A 194 -29.87 -7.00 9.70
C ALA A 194 -29.15 -7.00 8.35
N ALA A 195 -27.82 -7.03 8.39
CA ALA A 195 -26.98 -7.14 7.19
C ALA A 195 -27.00 -8.56 6.65
N ILE A 196 -27.21 -8.69 5.34
CA ILE A 196 -27.18 -9.97 4.64
C ILE A 196 -26.30 -9.85 3.40
N PRO A 197 -25.57 -10.92 3.01
CA PRO A 197 -24.80 -10.92 1.79
C PRO A 197 -25.66 -10.55 0.59
N MET A 198 -25.14 -9.66 -0.26
CA MET A 198 -25.84 -9.21 -1.47
C MET A 198 -26.19 -10.37 -2.40
N ALA A 199 -25.38 -11.43 -2.41
CA ALA A 199 -25.61 -12.64 -3.18
C ALA A 199 -26.89 -13.39 -2.77
N LYS A 200 -27.24 -13.41 -1.47
CA LYS A 200 -28.51 -13.99 -0.99
C LYS A 200 -29.71 -13.18 -1.50
N VAL A 201 -29.60 -11.85 -1.52
CA VAL A 201 -30.64 -10.96 -2.09
C VAL A 201 -30.78 -11.19 -3.59
N TRP A 202 -29.65 -11.29 -4.31
CA TRP A 202 -29.63 -11.60 -5.74
C TRP A 202 -30.34 -12.93 -6.02
N ALA A 203 -29.98 -14.00 -5.31
CA ALA A 203 -30.57 -15.32 -5.46
C ALA A 203 -32.10 -15.29 -5.20
N ALA A 204 -32.53 -14.55 -4.17
CA ALA A 204 -33.95 -14.38 -3.89
C ALA A 204 -34.69 -13.64 -5.01
N CYS A 205 -34.11 -12.57 -5.58
CA CYS A 205 -34.70 -11.87 -6.72
C CYS A 205 -34.85 -12.76 -7.96
N VAL A 206 -33.87 -13.63 -8.24
CA VAL A 206 -33.93 -14.58 -9.37
C VAL A 206 -34.90 -15.74 -9.09
N GLY A 207 -34.96 -16.25 -7.86
CA GLY A 207 -35.81 -17.38 -7.46
C GLY A 207 -37.29 -17.03 -7.24
N GLY A 208 -37.63 -15.74 -7.14
CA GLY A 208 -39.00 -15.25 -7.03
C GLY A 208 -39.62 -15.38 -5.63
N ALA A 209 -40.95 -15.31 -5.56
CA ALA A 209 -41.70 -15.09 -4.30
C ALA A 209 -41.44 -16.15 -3.20
N GLY A 210 -41.15 -17.40 -3.57
CA GLY A 210 -40.81 -18.45 -2.61
C GLY A 210 -39.50 -18.18 -1.88
N GLU A 211 -38.47 -17.75 -2.61
CA GLU A 211 -37.17 -17.39 -2.02
C GLU A 211 -37.24 -16.07 -1.25
N TRP A 212 -38.11 -15.13 -1.65
CA TRP A 212 -38.35 -13.91 -0.86
C TRP A 212 -38.89 -14.22 0.53
N THR A 213 -39.78 -15.21 0.63
CA THR A 213 -40.37 -15.62 1.91
C THR A 213 -39.30 -16.21 2.83
N LYS A 214 -38.45 -17.10 2.29
CA LYS A 214 -37.32 -17.68 3.03
C LYS A 214 -36.34 -16.61 3.52
N LEU A 215 -35.95 -15.69 2.64
CA LEU A 215 -35.03 -14.59 2.97
C LEU A 215 -35.61 -13.70 4.09
N ARG A 216 -36.91 -13.41 4.05
CA ARG A 216 -37.59 -12.62 5.08
C ARG A 216 -37.60 -13.34 6.42
N GLU A 217 -37.85 -14.64 6.42
CA GLU A 217 -37.83 -15.45 7.64
C GLU A 217 -36.43 -15.55 8.24
N GLU A 218 -35.39 -15.70 7.40
CA GLU A 218 -33.99 -15.69 7.82
C GLU A 218 -33.62 -14.36 8.50
N LEU A 219 -33.93 -13.22 7.85
CA LEU A 219 -33.67 -11.89 8.41
C LEU A 219 -34.37 -11.65 9.74
N ARG A 220 -35.63 -12.11 9.89
CA ARG A 220 -36.38 -11.96 11.14
C ARG A 220 -35.86 -12.86 12.27
N LYS A 221 -35.24 -14.00 11.95
CA LYS A 221 -34.64 -14.90 12.93
C LYS A 221 -33.28 -14.40 13.42
N SER A 222 -32.50 -13.77 12.54
CA SER A 222 -31.15 -13.29 12.87
C SER A 222 -31.15 -11.88 13.48
N ALA A 223 -32.17 -11.06 13.22
CA ALA A 223 -32.23 -9.69 13.71
C ALA A 223 -32.98 -9.56 15.06
N PRO A 224 -32.67 -8.55 15.89
CA PRO A 224 -33.41 -8.24 17.11
C PRO A 224 -34.89 -7.94 16.87
N GLU A 225 -35.77 -8.24 17.84
CA GLU A 225 -37.21 -8.01 17.72
C GLU A 225 -37.56 -6.53 17.45
N GLU A 226 -36.79 -5.61 18.03
CA GLU A 226 -37.00 -4.16 17.86
C GLU A 226 -36.73 -3.70 16.43
N ALA A 227 -35.95 -4.45 15.65
CA ALA A 227 -35.62 -4.13 14.27
C ALA A 227 -36.67 -4.63 13.26
N GLN A 228 -37.56 -5.55 13.66
CA GLN A 228 -38.53 -6.17 12.75
C GLN A 228 -39.42 -5.16 12.00
N PRO A 229 -39.96 -4.09 12.63
CA PRO A 229 -40.75 -3.09 11.91
C PRO A 229 -39.95 -2.36 10.82
N ALA A 230 -38.66 -2.10 11.08
CA ALA A 230 -37.77 -1.42 10.15
C ALA A 230 -37.41 -2.34 8.97
N ILE A 231 -37.11 -3.61 9.25
CA ILE A 231 -36.89 -4.66 8.24
C ILE A 231 -38.13 -4.77 7.35
N ASP A 232 -39.33 -4.92 7.93
CA ASP A 232 -40.56 -5.09 7.16
C ASP A 232 -40.86 -3.89 6.25
N LYS A 233 -40.63 -2.67 6.76
CA LYS A 233 -40.79 -1.44 5.98
C LYS A 233 -39.83 -1.41 4.78
N ARG A 234 -38.58 -1.80 4.96
CA ARG A 234 -37.53 -1.71 3.94
C ARG A 234 -37.49 -2.92 3.01
N PHE A 235 -37.99 -4.08 3.43
CA PHE A 235 -37.86 -5.35 2.72
C PHE A 235 -38.37 -5.27 1.30
N LYS A 236 -39.61 -4.83 1.12
CA LYS A 236 -40.21 -4.66 -0.21
C LYS A 236 -39.49 -3.60 -1.04
N VAL A 237 -39.10 -2.47 -0.43
CA VAL A 237 -38.41 -1.38 -1.13
C VAL A 237 -37.07 -1.83 -1.68
N ILE A 238 -36.29 -2.58 -0.90
CA ILE A 238 -34.99 -3.11 -1.31
C ILE A 238 -35.16 -4.15 -2.42
N LEU A 239 -36.09 -5.09 -2.28
CA LEU A 239 -36.32 -6.12 -3.31
C LEU A 239 -36.83 -5.53 -4.62
N ASP A 240 -37.78 -4.59 -4.57
CA ASP A 240 -38.29 -3.92 -5.76
C ASP A 240 -37.16 -3.12 -6.45
N ALA A 241 -36.33 -2.41 -5.67
CA ALA A 241 -35.16 -1.69 -6.18
C ALA A 241 -34.11 -2.63 -6.81
N PHE A 242 -33.85 -3.78 -6.18
CA PHE A 242 -32.91 -4.77 -6.68
C PHE A 242 -33.41 -5.41 -7.97
N GLY A 243 -34.68 -5.82 -8.01
CA GLY A 243 -35.31 -6.38 -9.22
C GLY A 243 -35.30 -5.37 -10.37
N ALA A 244 -35.58 -4.09 -10.09
CA ALA A 244 -35.48 -3.01 -11.07
C ALA A 244 -34.04 -2.81 -11.56
N ALA A 245 -33.04 -2.86 -10.68
CA ALA A 245 -31.63 -2.79 -11.05
C ALA A 245 -31.23 -3.94 -11.98
N LEU A 246 -31.58 -5.19 -11.63
CA LEU A 246 -31.28 -6.38 -12.42
C LEU A 246 -31.91 -6.38 -13.82
N SER A 247 -33.10 -5.79 -13.92
CA SER A 247 -33.84 -5.62 -15.18
C SER A 247 -33.41 -4.35 -15.94
N GLY A 248 -32.59 -3.50 -15.32
CA GLY A 248 -32.07 -2.28 -15.92
C GLY A 248 -31.11 -2.60 -17.06
N ASN A 249 -31.20 -1.80 -18.12
CA ASN A 249 -30.38 -2.01 -19.32
C ASN A 249 -28.99 -1.38 -19.17
N ALA A 250 -27.96 -2.17 -19.44
CA ALA A 250 -26.63 -1.71 -19.78
C ALA A 250 -26.50 -1.58 -21.31
N LEU A 251 -25.85 -0.52 -21.77
CA LEU A 251 -25.56 -0.33 -23.19
C LEU A 251 -24.23 -1.01 -23.51
N VAL A 252 -24.24 -2.04 -24.34
CA VAL A 252 -23.02 -2.64 -24.87
C VAL A 252 -22.80 -2.14 -26.29
N SER A 253 -21.68 -1.50 -26.57
CA SER A 253 -21.33 -1.02 -27.91
C SER A 253 -20.17 -1.81 -28.48
N ARG A 254 -20.31 -2.19 -29.76
CA ARG A 254 -19.27 -2.88 -30.50
C ARG A 254 -18.18 -1.89 -30.90
N LEU A 255 -16.93 -2.21 -30.62
CA LEU A 255 -15.81 -1.42 -31.14
C LEU A 255 -15.66 -1.62 -32.65
N PRO A 256 -15.40 -0.54 -33.41
CA PRO A 256 -15.11 -0.66 -34.83
C PRO A 256 -13.92 -1.56 -35.10
N THR A 257 -14.05 -2.50 -36.03
CA THR A 257 -13.00 -3.46 -36.44
C THR A 257 -11.67 -2.79 -36.75
N LYS A 258 -11.69 -1.61 -37.40
CA LYS A 258 -10.49 -0.80 -37.71
C LYS A 258 -9.63 -0.44 -36.49
N ILE A 259 -10.22 -0.34 -35.29
CA ILE A 259 -9.49 -0.05 -34.04
C ILE A 259 -8.85 -1.35 -33.51
N VAL A 260 -9.53 -2.48 -33.69
CA VAL A 260 -9.14 -3.78 -33.13
C VAL A 260 -8.10 -4.51 -33.99
N GLU A 261 -8.16 -4.30 -35.32
CA GLU A 261 -7.22 -4.88 -36.28
C GLU A 261 -5.79 -4.36 -36.12
N SER A 262 -5.63 -3.09 -35.74
CA SER A 262 -4.33 -2.45 -35.56
C SER A 262 -3.92 -2.46 -34.08
N PRO A 263 -2.81 -3.15 -33.71
CA PRO A 263 -2.30 -3.11 -32.34
C PRO A 263 -2.05 -1.69 -31.82
N ASP A 264 -1.52 -0.80 -32.66
CA ASP A 264 -1.24 0.59 -32.28
C ASP A 264 -2.51 1.38 -32.00
N GLU A 265 -3.54 1.28 -32.85
CA GLU A 265 -4.81 1.96 -32.62
C GLU A 265 -5.55 1.38 -31.41
N TYR A 266 -5.47 0.07 -31.18
CA TYR A 266 -6.00 -0.59 -29.99
C TYR A 266 -5.38 -0.01 -28.70
N LEU A 267 -4.05 0.09 -28.67
CA LEU A 267 -3.30 0.68 -27.55
C LEU A 267 -3.61 2.17 -27.35
N ARG A 268 -3.63 2.95 -28.44
CA ARG A 268 -3.96 4.38 -28.41
C ARG A 268 -5.38 4.60 -27.88
N PHE A 269 -6.33 3.79 -28.33
CA PHE A 269 -7.71 3.87 -27.88
C PHE A 269 -7.85 3.47 -26.40
N PHE A 270 -7.15 2.41 -25.96
CA PHE A 270 -7.12 2.00 -24.55
C PHE A 270 -6.60 3.12 -23.64
N GLY A 271 -5.48 3.73 -24.02
CA GLY A 271 -4.89 4.86 -23.29
C GLY A 271 -5.82 6.07 -23.19
N ARG A 272 -6.68 6.32 -24.19
CA ARG A 272 -7.65 7.43 -24.17
C ARG A 272 -8.89 7.12 -23.35
N VAL A 273 -9.47 5.92 -23.49
CA VAL A 273 -10.68 5.52 -22.75
C VAL A 273 -10.38 5.39 -21.25
N GLY A 274 -9.20 4.89 -20.89
CA GLY A 274 -8.75 4.75 -19.51
C GLY A 274 -8.55 6.06 -18.74
N GLN A 275 -8.68 7.23 -19.39
CA GLN A 275 -8.49 8.56 -18.76
C GLN A 275 -9.76 9.17 -18.18
N GLY A 276 -10.96 8.71 -18.58
CA GLY A 276 -12.24 9.30 -18.12
C GLY A 276 -12.67 8.95 -16.69
N GLY A 277 -11.96 8.02 -16.03
CA GLY A 277 -12.26 7.55 -14.67
C GLY A 277 -11.05 7.65 -13.74
N THR A 278 -10.71 6.56 -13.03
CA THR A 278 -9.39 6.47 -12.36
C THR A 278 -8.32 6.47 -13.44
N ALA A 279 -7.59 7.58 -13.59
CA ALA A 279 -6.60 7.72 -14.65
C ALA A 279 -5.54 6.62 -14.56
N LEU A 280 -5.23 6.01 -15.70
CA LEU A 280 -4.17 5.03 -15.83
C LEU A 280 -2.81 5.74 -15.74
N THR A 281 -1.95 5.32 -14.82
CA THR A 281 -0.57 5.81 -14.74
C THR A 281 0.28 5.26 -15.88
N ASN A 282 1.41 5.91 -16.18
CA ASN A 282 2.34 5.40 -17.19
C ASN A 282 2.82 3.98 -16.85
N ASP A 283 3.14 3.70 -15.59
CA ASP A 283 3.59 2.37 -15.14
C ASP A 283 2.50 1.30 -15.35
N GLU A 284 1.24 1.60 -15.01
CA GLU A 284 0.12 0.69 -15.26
C GLU A 284 -0.13 0.48 -16.76
N LEU A 285 0.01 1.51 -17.58
CA LEU A 285 -0.10 1.40 -19.04
C LEU A 285 1.03 0.56 -19.63
N THR A 286 2.28 0.79 -19.19
CA THR A 286 3.44 -0.02 -19.59
C THR A 286 3.21 -1.49 -19.23
N TYR A 287 2.76 -1.77 -18.00
CA TYR A 287 2.44 -3.13 -17.58
C TYR A 287 1.30 -3.75 -18.39
N SER A 288 0.26 -2.96 -18.71
CA SER A 288 -0.86 -3.39 -19.56
C SER A 288 -0.42 -3.80 -20.96
N ILE A 289 0.50 -3.04 -21.57
CA ILE A 289 1.10 -3.38 -22.87
C ILE A 289 1.93 -4.67 -22.75
N LEU A 290 2.72 -4.83 -21.68
CA LEU A 290 3.49 -6.06 -21.46
C LEU A 290 2.59 -7.28 -21.32
N LYS A 291 1.48 -7.18 -20.59
CA LYS A 291 0.49 -8.27 -20.50
C LYS A 291 -0.18 -8.57 -21.83
N GLN A 292 -0.36 -7.57 -22.68
CA GLN A 292 -0.83 -7.81 -24.03
C GLN A 292 0.21 -8.62 -24.81
N GLN A 293 1.49 -8.26 -24.75
CA GLN A 293 2.56 -8.98 -25.46
C GLN A 293 2.85 -10.38 -24.86
N PHE A 294 2.69 -10.53 -23.54
CA PHE A 294 3.00 -11.73 -22.77
C PHE A 294 1.79 -12.09 -21.88
N PRO A 295 0.77 -12.77 -22.42
CA PRO A 295 -0.49 -12.98 -21.72
C PRO A 295 -0.36 -13.74 -20.39
N HIS A 296 0.51 -14.75 -20.30
CA HIS A 296 0.66 -15.57 -19.09
C HIS A 296 1.37 -14.85 -17.95
N LEU A 297 1.91 -13.65 -18.18
CA LEU A 297 2.57 -12.82 -17.17
C LEU A 297 1.75 -12.65 -15.88
N CYS A 298 0.42 -12.55 -15.96
CA CYS A 298 -0.43 -12.46 -14.76
C CYS A 298 -0.33 -13.71 -13.88
N ASP A 299 -0.44 -14.89 -14.50
CA ASP A 299 -0.38 -16.18 -13.81
C ASP A 299 1.00 -16.39 -13.19
N ARG A 300 2.04 -15.92 -13.89
CA ARG A 300 3.42 -15.95 -13.39
C ARG A 300 3.58 -15.08 -12.15
N MET A 301 3.02 -13.87 -12.14
CA MET A 301 3.02 -13.00 -10.96
C MET A 301 2.18 -13.58 -9.81
N ALA A 302 1.09 -14.30 -10.11
CA ALA A 302 0.32 -15.02 -9.10
C ALA A 302 1.12 -16.13 -8.40
N ASN A 303 2.10 -16.75 -9.07
CA ASN A 303 3.00 -17.75 -8.48
C ASN A 303 4.14 -17.16 -7.65
N LEU A 304 4.27 -15.83 -7.61
CA LEU A 304 5.27 -15.11 -6.79
C LEU A 304 4.66 -14.46 -5.55
N ARG A 305 3.34 -14.61 -5.31
CA ARG A 305 2.60 -13.91 -4.26
C ARG A 305 3.24 -14.02 -2.87
N ASP A 306 3.80 -15.18 -2.55
CA ASP A 306 4.49 -15.50 -1.29
C ASP A 306 5.81 -14.76 -1.11
N LEU A 307 6.44 -14.30 -2.19
CA LEU A 307 7.74 -13.62 -2.20
C LEU A 307 7.64 -12.11 -2.47
N ARG A 308 6.42 -11.60 -2.72
CA ARG A 308 6.23 -10.19 -3.07
C ARG A 308 6.53 -9.28 -1.90
N PHE A 309 7.32 -8.27 -2.18
CA PHE A 309 7.50 -7.07 -1.36
C PHE A 309 7.05 -5.80 -2.09
N ALA A 310 6.44 -5.95 -3.28
CA ALA A 310 5.98 -4.87 -4.15
C ALA A 310 4.80 -5.32 -5.03
N SER A 311 4.21 -4.38 -5.77
CA SER A 311 3.12 -4.68 -6.70
C SER A 311 3.61 -5.44 -7.94
N ASP A 312 2.70 -6.12 -8.64
CA ASP A 312 3.03 -6.83 -9.88
C ASP A 312 3.58 -5.88 -10.95
N VAL A 313 3.06 -4.65 -11.00
CA VAL A 313 3.55 -3.57 -11.87
C VAL A 313 5.02 -3.27 -11.55
N ASP A 314 5.33 -3.03 -10.28
CA ASP A 314 6.69 -2.64 -9.88
C ASP A 314 7.70 -3.74 -10.15
N LEU A 315 7.38 -4.99 -9.82
CA LEU A 315 8.27 -6.13 -10.04
C LEU A 315 8.54 -6.35 -11.53
N VAL A 316 7.51 -6.29 -12.36
CA VAL A 316 7.65 -6.52 -13.81
C VAL A 316 8.45 -5.41 -14.47
N LEU A 317 8.20 -4.15 -14.13
CA LEU A 317 8.94 -3.02 -14.68
C LEU A 317 10.40 -3.01 -14.20
N ALA A 318 10.66 -3.34 -12.93
CA ALA A 318 12.01 -3.51 -12.42
C ALA A 318 12.75 -4.64 -13.15
N THR A 319 12.07 -5.77 -13.40
CA THR A 319 12.63 -6.90 -14.14
C THR A 319 12.99 -6.53 -15.57
N LEU A 320 12.11 -5.80 -16.26
CA LEU A 320 12.39 -5.31 -17.61
C LEU A 320 13.57 -4.33 -17.62
N ARG A 321 13.68 -3.49 -16.59
CA ARG A 321 14.80 -2.57 -16.42
C ARG A 321 16.13 -3.31 -16.24
N VAL A 322 16.13 -4.40 -15.46
CA VAL A 322 17.29 -5.30 -15.29
C VAL A 322 17.61 -6.05 -16.59
N ALA A 323 16.61 -6.55 -17.32
CA ALA A 323 16.78 -7.19 -18.62
C ALA A 323 17.45 -6.25 -19.64
N ARG A 324 17.00 -5.00 -19.69
CA ARG A 324 17.60 -3.96 -20.53
C ARG A 324 19.06 -3.73 -20.18
N LEU A 325 19.39 -3.65 -18.89
CA LEU A 325 20.78 -3.54 -18.45
C LEU A 325 21.62 -4.73 -18.91
N ARG A 326 21.13 -5.97 -18.84
CA ARG A 326 21.91 -7.14 -19.29
C ARG A 326 22.37 -7.02 -20.75
N VAL A 327 21.53 -6.45 -21.61
CA VAL A 327 21.78 -6.29 -23.04
C VAL A 327 22.66 -5.07 -23.31
N GLU A 328 22.40 -3.96 -22.62
CA GLU A 328 23.09 -2.69 -22.86
C GLU A 328 24.38 -2.51 -22.03
N ARG A 329 24.76 -3.48 -21.19
CA ARG A 329 25.96 -3.40 -20.34
C ARG A 329 27.22 -3.24 -21.19
N GLY A 330 28.01 -2.22 -20.90
CA GLY A 330 29.23 -1.88 -21.63
C GLY A 330 29.03 -0.90 -22.80
N ASN A 331 27.79 -0.55 -23.14
CA ASN A 331 27.49 0.44 -24.19
C ASN A 331 27.32 1.84 -23.58
N SER A 332 28.30 2.73 -23.81
CA SER A 332 28.36 4.07 -23.19
C SER A 332 27.38 5.09 -23.79
N GLU A 333 26.87 4.88 -25.01
CA GLU A 333 25.96 5.81 -25.69
C GLU A 333 24.47 5.65 -25.29
N THR A 334 24.06 4.53 -24.68
CA THR A 334 22.66 4.22 -24.30
C THR A 334 22.34 4.41 -22.81
N ALA A 335 23.32 4.87 -22.01
CA ALA A 335 23.46 4.64 -20.57
C ALA A 335 22.33 5.14 -19.62
N ARG A 336 21.28 5.79 -20.11
CA ARG A 336 20.08 6.07 -19.29
C ARG A 336 19.08 4.92 -19.38
N ILE A 337 19.27 3.94 -18.50
CA ILE A 337 18.32 2.86 -18.26
C ILE A 337 17.25 3.38 -17.30
N ALA A 338 16.43 4.29 -17.83
CA ALA A 338 15.27 4.84 -17.14
C ALA A 338 14.21 3.75 -16.94
N ARG A 339 13.26 4.02 -16.03
CA ARG A 339 12.09 3.17 -15.84
C ARG A 339 11.34 3.01 -17.19
N PRO A 340 10.91 1.78 -17.56
CA PRO A 340 10.29 1.53 -18.87
C PRO A 340 9.01 2.34 -19.09
N THR A 341 8.87 2.90 -20.30
CA THR A 341 7.69 3.68 -20.70
C THR A 341 6.81 2.89 -21.68
N PRO A 342 5.55 3.33 -21.91
CA PRO A 342 4.68 2.72 -22.91
C PRO A 342 5.25 2.78 -24.33
N GLU A 343 6.05 3.80 -24.64
CA GLU A 343 6.72 3.94 -25.94
C GLU A 343 7.89 2.97 -26.06
N TYR A 344 8.73 2.88 -25.03
CA TYR A 344 9.84 1.93 -25.00
C TYR A 344 9.39 0.49 -25.20
N VAL A 345 8.33 0.04 -24.51
CA VAL A 345 7.85 -1.35 -24.62
C VAL A 345 7.24 -1.66 -26.00
N ARG A 346 6.68 -0.66 -26.69
CA ARG A 346 6.17 -0.83 -28.06
C ARG A 346 7.30 -1.03 -29.07
N GLU A 347 8.42 -0.36 -28.86
CA GLU A 347 9.60 -0.39 -29.74
C GLU A 347 10.71 -1.30 -29.21
N MET A 348 10.40 -2.12 -28.20
CA MET A 348 11.37 -2.97 -27.52
C MET A 348 11.97 -3.98 -28.49
N ASN A 349 13.30 -3.96 -28.61
CA ASN A 349 14.03 -4.88 -29.47
C ASN A 349 13.98 -6.33 -28.95
N ASP A 350 14.30 -7.28 -29.84
CA ASP A 350 14.21 -8.70 -29.54
C ASP A 350 15.25 -9.17 -28.51
N GLU A 351 16.43 -8.55 -28.44
CA GLU A 351 17.46 -8.92 -27.45
C GLU A 351 17.00 -8.64 -26.02
N VAL A 352 16.41 -7.47 -25.76
CA VAL A 352 15.82 -7.11 -24.46
C VAL A 352 14.59 -7.95 -24.17
N ARG A 353 13.76 -8.24 -25.18
CA ARG A 353 12.62 -9.15 -25.07
C ARG A 353 13.06 -10.53 -24.58
N GLU A 354 14.06 -11.13 -25.20
CA GLU A 354 14.59 -12.44 -24.82
C GLU A 354 15.23 -12.40 -23.43
N ALA A 355 16.02 -11.36 -23.12
CA ALA A 355 16.59 -11.20 -21.78
C ALA A 355 15.52 -11.06 -20.69
N PHE A 356 14.39 -10.39 -20.99
CA PHE A 356 13.26 -10.27 -20.09
C PHE A 356 12.56 -11.62 -19.89
N LEU A 357 12.34 -12.39 -20.96
CA LEU A 357 11.73 -13.72 -20.88
C LEU A 357 12.64 -14.75 -20.19
N GLN A 358 13.96 -14.61 -20.24
CA GLN A 358 14.87 -15.42 -19.43
C GLN A 358 14.74 -15.13 -17.93
N LEU A 359 14.41 -13.89 -17.56
CA LEU A 359 14.18 -13.50 -16.17
C LEU A 359 12.79 -13.92 -15.67
N LEU A 360 11.79 -13.70 -16.51
CA LEU A 360 10.37 -13.93 -16.23
C LEU A 360 9.69 -14.59 -17.45
N PRO A 361 9.75 -15.93 -17.57
CA PRO A 361 9.26 -16.63 -18.75
C PRO A 361 7.73 -16.57 -18.89
N ASP A 362 7.23 -16.47 -20.12
CA ASP A 362 5.79 -16.43 -20.46
C ASP A 362 5.21 -17.83 -20.76
N ARG A 363 5.60 -18.84 -19.98
CA ARG A 363 5.17 -20.24 -20.16
C ARG A 363 4.94 -20.95 -18.82
N PRO A 364 3.87 -21.76 -18.66
CA PRO A 364 3.65 -22.53 -17.44
C PRO A 364 4.80 -23.50 -17.14
N GLY A 365 5.13 -23.69 -15.86
CA GLY A 365 6.08 -24.72 -15.41
C GLY A 365 7.58 -24.42 -15.58
N GLU A 366 7.97 -23.37 -16.28
CA GLU A 366 9.38 -22.98 -16.38
C GLU A 366 9.89 -22.31 -15.11
N ASP A 367 11.14 -22.58 -14.73
CA ASP A 367 11.81 -21.93 -13.59
C ASP A 367 11.98 -20.43 -13.82
N PHE A 368 11.96 -19.67 -12.73
CA PHE A 368 12.03 -18.21 -12.76
C PHE A 368 13.36 -17.75 -12.16
N ALA A 369 14.21 -17.08 -12.95
CA ALA A 369 15.42 -16.48 -12.42
C ALA A 369 15.08 -15.39 -11.38
N ILE A 370 14.04 -14.58 -11.64
CA ILE A 370 13.58 -13.57 -10.68
C ILE A 370 13.11 -14.18 -9.35
N ARG A 371 12.53 -15.39 -9.33
CA ARG A 371 12.11 -16.05 -8.09
C ARG A 371 13.29 -16.31 -7.17
N GLN A 372 14.45 -16.66 -7.75
CA GLN A 372 15.68 -16.85 -6.99
C GLN A 372 16.17 -15.51 -6.41
N ASP A 373 16.16 -14.45 -7.20
CA ASP A 373 16.54 -13.10 -6.75
C ASP A 373 15.62 -12.59 -5.63
N LEU A 374 14.29 -12.75 -5.78
CA LEU A 374 13.31 -12.39 -4.76
C LEU A 374 13.50 -13.19 -3.47
N ASN A 375 13.75 -14.50 -3.57
CA ASN A 375 14.05 -15.34 -2.42
C ASN A 375 15.32 -14.88 -1.70
N PHE A 376 16.38 -14.58 -2.45
CA PHE A 376 17.64 -14.10 -1.91
C PHE A 376 17.45 -12.78 -1.15
N ILE A 377 16.77 -11.80 -1.76
CA ILE A 377 16.43 -10.53 -1.13
C ILE A 377 15.61 -10.78 0.14
N LYS A 378 14.52 -11.55 0.04
CA LYS A 378 13.62 -11.80 1.18
C LYS A 378 14.38 -12.45 2.35
N GLU A 379 15.22 -13.45 2.08
CA GLU A 379 16.00 -14.12 3.11
C GLU A 379 17.08 -13.22 3.71
N ALA A 380 17.78 -12.44 2.89
CA ALA A 380 18.78 -11.47 3.35
C ALA A 380 18.16 -10.46 4.33
N LEU A 381 17.04 -9.85 3.95
CA LEU A 381 16.36 -8.85 4.79
C LEU A 381 15.78 -9.51 6.07
N ARG A 382 15.15 -10.68 5.94
CA ARG A 382 14.54 -11.41 7.07
C ARG A 382 15.57 -11.86 8.10
N LYS A 383 16.67 -12.50 7.66
CA LYS A 383 17.73 -13.03 8.53
C LYS A 383 18.34 -11.93 9.41
N ARG A 384 18.39 -10.70 8.90
CA ARG A 384 18.91 -9.53 9.60
C ARG A 384 17.85 -8.76 10.40
N GLY A 385 16.62 -9.25 10.43
CA GLY A 385 15.55 -8.74 11.28
C GLY A 385 14.69 -7.64 10.67
N MET A 386 14.70 -7.46 9.35
CA MET A 386 13.72 -6.62 8.67
C MET A 386 12.33 -7.23 8.83
N HIS A 387 11.45 -6.52 9.53
CA HIS A 387 10.06 -6.95 9.68
C HIS A 387 9.27 -6.72 8.39
N SER A 388 8.33 -7.62 8.08
CA SER A 388 7.32 -7.45 7.00
C SER A 388 6.67 -6.06 6.97
N MET A 389 6.43 -5.45 8.14
CA MET A 389 5.89 -4.10 8.26
C MET A 389 6.76 -3.03 7.62
N LEU A 390 8.09 -3.15 7.74
CA LEU A 390 9.02 -2.23 7.09
C LEU A 390 9.22 -2.59 5.62
N THR A 391 9.26 -3.88 5.30
CA THR A 391 9.36 -4.38 3.91
C THR A 391 8.19 -3.88 3.05
N ALA A 392 6.96 -3.90 3.56
CA ALA A 392 5.79 -3.40 2.84
C ALA A 392 5.79 -1.87 2.60
N ARG A 393 6.75 -1.15 3.21
CA ARG A 393 6.95 0.30 3.04
C ARG A 393 8.15 0.62 2.16
N LEU A 394 8.76 -0.39 1.53
CA LEU A 394 9.83 -0.16 0.57
C LEU A 394 9.30 0.68 -0.59
N PRO A 395 9.96 1.81 -0.92
CA PRO A 395 9.62 2.56 -2.12
C PRO A 395 9.94 1.70 -3.34
N ARG A 396 9.17 1.86 -4.42
CA ARG A 396 9.34 1.09 -5.66
C ARG A 396 10.76 1.21 -6.23
N GLU A 397 11.42 2.33 -6.01
CA GLU A 397 12.78 2.60 -6.48
C GLU A 397 13.84 1.78 -5.71
N ALA A 398 13.59 1.49 -4.44
CA ALA A 398 14.41 0.54 -3.69
C ALA A 398 14.26 -0.88 -4.26
N ILE A 399 13.09 -1.22 -4.80
CA ILE A 399 12.86 -2.52 -5.44
C ILE A 399 13.67 -2.66 -6.73
N ASP A 400 13.68 -1.61 -7.56
CA ASP A 400 14.53 -1.54 -8.75
C ASP A 400 16.01 -1.79 -8.38
N ILE A 401 16.49 -1.13 -7.33
CA ILE A 401 17.87 -1.29 -6.81
C ILE A 401 18.11 -2.71 -6.31
N LEU A 402 17.22 -3.26 -5.49
CA LEU A 402 17.41 -4.58 -4.88
C LEU A 402 17.41 -5.69 -5.91
N LEU A 403 16.50 -5.64 -6.88
CA LEU A 403 16.47 -6.62 -7.98
C LEU A 403 17.72 -6.53 -8.84
N LEU A 404 18.20 -5.32 -9.15
CA LEU A 404 19.47 -5.13 -9.85
C LEU A 404 20.65 -5.72 -9.08
N LEU A 405 20.74 -5.46 -7.78
CA LEU A 405 21.85 -5.94 -6.96
C LEU A 405 21.80 -7.46 -6.77
N ALA A 406 20.63 -8.04 -6.52
CA ALA A 406 20.46 -9.49 -6.45
C ALA A 406 20.93 -10.17 -7.76
N GLU A 407 20.55 -9.60 -8.90
CA GLU A 407 20.98 -10.07 -10.21
C GLU A 407 22.51 -9.99 -10.39
N ILE A 408 23.13 -8.84 -10.09
CA ILE A 408 24.58 -8.67 -10.20
C ILE A 408 25.32 -9.61 -9.25
N MET A 409 24.85 -9.75 -8.01
CA MET A 409 25.44 -10.62 -6.99
C MET A 409 25.30 -12.10 -7.32
N ARG A 410 24.27 -12.50 -8.06
CA ARG A 410 24.08 -13.88 -8.54
C ARG A 410 24.97 -14.20 -9.75
N GLY A 411 25.20 -13.22 -10.63
CA GLY A 411 26.08 -13.37 -11.79
C GLY A 411 27.57 -13.21 -11.48
N ALA A 412 27.91 -12.48 -10.43
CA ALA A 412 29.26 -12.39 -9.89
C ALA A 412 29.54 -13.61 -9.00
N ASP A 413 30.69 -14.22 -9.22
CA ASP A 413 31.15 -15.42 -8.54
C ASP A 413 30.97 -15.30 -7.01
N ALA A 414 30.16 -16.20 -6.45
CA ALA A 414 30.00 -16.46 -5.02
C ALA A 414 31.29 -17.04 -4.40
N SER A 415 32.45 -16.68 -4.94
CA SER A 415 33.77 -17.23 -4.64
C SER A 415 34.49 -16.52 -3.50
N ASP A 416 33.91 -15.46 -2.95
CA ASP A 416 34.31 -14.86 -1.67
C ASP A 416 33.28 -15.18 -0.58
N PRO A 417 33.36 -16.36 0.05
CA PRO A 417 32.44 -16.77 1.13
C PRO A 417 32.52 -15.88 2.37
N ASP A 418 33.51 -14.98 2.47
CA ASP A 418 33.65 -14.02 3.57
C ASP A 418 32.82 -12.74 3.35
N LYS A 419 32.27 -12.50 2.13
CA LYS A 419 31.39 -11.36 1.86
C LYS A 419 29.93 -11.72 2.13
N ASP A 420 29.39 -11.18 3.22
CA ASP A 420 27.96 -11.27 3.50
C ASP A 420 27.17 -10.27 2.64
N PHE A 421 26.89 -10.66 1.39
CA PHE A 421 26.03 -9.91 0.47
C PHE A 421 24.65 -9.60 1.06
N GLY A 422 24.16 -10.41 2.00
CA GLY A 422 22.91 -10.14 2.70
C GLY A 422 22.99 -8.92 3.63
N ASP A 423 24.12 -8.73 4.32
CA ASP A 423 24.39 -7.53 5.12
C ASP A 423 24.46 -6.27 4.25
N LEU A 424 25.14 -6.38 3.10
CA LEU A 424 25.26 -5.28 2.13
C LEU A 424 23.90 -4.88 1.54
N LEU A 425 23.07 -5.86 1.14
CA LEU A 425 21.70 -5.61 0.68
C LEU A 425 20.88 -4.89 1.73
N LEU A 426 20.97 -5.30 3.00
CA LEU A 426 20.28 -4.63 4.08
C LEU A 426 20.73 -3.16 4.21
N ARG A 427 22.04 -2.91 4.26
CA ARG A 427 22.60 -1.55 4.40
C ARG A 427 22.13 -0.63 3.27
N VAL A 428 22.20 -1.11 2.03
CA VAL A 428 21.67 -0.39 0.86
C VAL A 428 20.16 -0.16 0.98
N THR A 429 19.40 -1.15 1.44
CA THR A 429 17.96 -1.01 1.65
C THR A 429 17.64 0.10 2.65
N LEU A 430 18.36 0.13 3.78
CA LEU A 430 18.20 1.17 4.81
C LEU A 430 18.60 2.54 4.29
N PHE A 431 19.69 2.63 3.53
CA PHE A 431 20.11 3.86 2.88
C PHE A 431 19.07 4.37 1.89
N CYS A 432 18.46 3.49 1.07
CA CYS A 432 17.35 3.87 0.20
C CYS A 432 16.14 4.40 0.99
N LEU A 433 15.83 3.77 2.14
CA LEU A 433 14.70 4.15 2.99
C LEU A 433 14.87 5.46 3.75
N LEU A 434 16.11 5.77 4.19
CA LEU A 434 16.39 6.80 5.19
C LEU A 434 17.46 7.83 4.78
N GLY A 435 18.32 7.51 3.82
CA GLY A 435 19.46 8.32 3.39
C GLY A 435 19.27 9.04 2.05
N THR A 436 18.31 8.63 1.22
CA THR A 436 18.04 9.27 -0.07
C THR A 436 17.02 10.40 0.04
N ASP A 437 17.23 11.48 -0.72
CA ASP A 437 16.25 12.58 -0.84
C ASP A 437 15.35 12.38 -2.07
N ASP A 438 15.92 11.80 -3.13
CA ASP A 438 15.23 11.48 -4.39
C ASP A 438 15.50 10.01 -4.77
N PRO A 439 14.65 9.06 -4.33
CA PRO A 439 14.81 7.64 -4.60
C PRO A 439 14.86 7.30 -6.10
N ASP A 440 14.11 8.03 -6.93
CA ASP A 440 14.07 7.83 -8.38
C ASP A 440 15.45 8.12 -9.00
N LYS A 441 16.05 9.24 -8.63
CA LYS A 441 17.42 9.58 -9.06
C LYS A 441 18.46 8.65 -8.47
N ALA A 442 18.28 8.17 -7.24
CA ALA A 442 19.17 7.20 -6.63
C ALA A 442 19.22 5.88 -7.43
N ALA A 443 18.05 5.34 -7.78
CA ALA A 443 17.94 4.16 -8.63
C ALA A 443 18.56 4.42 -10.01
N ASN A 444 18.22 5.54 -10.67
CA ASN A 444 18.80 5.89 -11.96
C ASN A 444 20.33 5.96 -11.95
N ALA A 445 20.93 6.58 -10.92
CA ALA A 445 22.38 6.68 -10.80
C ALA A 445 23.04 5.30 -10.66
N LEU A 446 22.41 4.37 -9.93
CA LEU A 446 22.95 3.01 -9.78
C LEU A 446 22.90 2.25 -11.11
N PHE A 447 21.79 2.35 -11.85
CA PHE A 447 21.66 1.74 -13.17
C PHE A 447 22.66 2.33 -14.18
N GLU A 448 22.86 3.65 -14.16
CA GLU A 448 23.90 4.32 -14.96
C GLU A 448 25.29 3.77 -14.62
N MET A 449 25.64 3.65 -13.34
CA MET A 449 26.93 3.10 -12.93
C MET A 449 27.08 1.62 -13.32
N ALA A 450 26.06 0.80 -13.06
CA ALA A 450 26.03 -0.61 -13.38
C ALA A 450 26.07 -0.91 -14.89
N SER A 451 25.67 0.04 -15.73
CA SER A 451 25.81 -0.03 -17.19
C SER A 451 27.27 0.04 -17.64
N GLY A 452 28.15 0.64 -16.83
CA GLY A 452 29.59 0.64 -17.06
C GLY A 452 30.22 -0.74 -16.84
N SER A 453 31.24 -1.06 -17.61
CA SER A 453 31.99 -2.31 -17.49
C SER A 453 32.77 -2.44 -16.17
N GLU A 454 33.05 -1.32 -15.50
CA GLU A 454 33.88 -1.26 -14.30
C GLU A 454 33.11 -1.39 -12.98
N PHE A 455 31.77 -1.30 -13.00
CA PHE A 455 30.98 -1.38 -11.79
C PHE A 455 31.01 -2.78 -11.17
N SER A 456 31.43 -2.83 -9.90
CA SER A 456 31.48 -4.04 -9.10
C SER A 456 30.95 -3.77 -7.70
N VAL A 457 29.98 -4.58 -7.28
CA VAL A 457 29.47 -4.60 -5.90
C VAL A 457 30.58 -4.94 -4.91
N ALA A 458 31.51 -5.81 -5.31
CA ALA A 458 32.57 -6.34 -4.46
C ALA A 458 33.75 -5.37 -4.25
N ASN A 459 33.91 -4.35 -5.12
CA ASN A 459 35.09 -3.47 -5.17
C ASN A 459 34.73 -2.00 -4.89
N GLY A 460 33.88 -1.73 -3.90
CA GLY A 460 33.55 -0.36 -3.47
C GLY A 460 32.59 0.41 -4.39
N GLY A 461 32.07 -0.22 -5.45
CA GLY A 461 31.16 0.45 -6.39
C GLY A 461 29.88 1.00 -5.75
N LEU A 462 29.40 0.37 -4.66
CA LEU A 462 28.27 0.90 -3.90
C LEU A 462 28.65 2.10 -3.04
N SER A 463 29.83 2.11 -2.42
CA SER A 463 30.33 3.26 -1.67
C SER A 463 30.55 4.46 -2.60
N ASP A 464 31.05 4.21 -3.81
CA ASP A 464 31.17 5.24 -4.87
C ASP A 464 29.80 5.73 -5.34
N TRP A 465 28.81 4.84 -5.47
CA TRP A 465 27.44 5.22 -5.79
C TRP A 465 26.84 6.13 -4.73
N ARG A 466 26.98 5.77 -3.45
CA ARG A 466 26.56 6.61 -2.33
C ARG A 466 27.25 7.98 -2.37
N ARG A 467 28.58 8.01 -2.54
CA ARG A 467 29.36 9.26 -2.60
C ARG A 467 28.88 10.16 -3.73
N ARG A 468 28.69 9.59 -4.93
CA ARG A 468 28.14 10.32 -6.08
C ARG A 468 26.78 10.94 -5.75
N LEU A 469 25.88 10.19 -5.10
CA LEU A 469 24.57 10.71 -4.71
C LEU A 469 24.67 11.84 -3.68
N GLU A 470 25.56 11.72 -2.71
CA GLU A 470 25.82 12.76 -1.71
C GLU A 470 26.39 14.03 -2.38
N ASP A 471 27.37 13.90 -3.27
CA ASP A 471 28.02 15.02 -3.98
C ASP A 471 27.05 15.73 -4.94
N GLU A 472 26.15 14.98 -5.59
CA GLU A 472 25.13 15.53 -6.49
C GLU A 472 23.90 16.09 -5.73
N GLY A 473 23.88 16.03 -4.39
CA GLY A 473 22.75 16.48 -3.56
C GLY A 473 21.48 15.65 -3.73
N ARG A 474 21.62 14.36 -4.09
CA ARG A 474 20.52 13.38 -4.30
C ARG A 474 20.34 12.45 -3.10
N ALA A 475 21.33 12.40 -2.21
CA ALA A 475 21.27 11.77 -0.91
C ALA A 475 21.82 12.72 0.15
N TYR A 476 21.45 12.48 1.41
CA TYR A 476 21.97 13.25 2.53
C TYR A 476 23.36 12.74 2.91
N ASN A 477 24.27 13.65 3.29
CA ASN A 477 25.53 13.24 3.91
C ASN A 477 25.24 12.55 5.24
N LEU A 478 25.55 11.26 5.35
CA LEU A 478 25.38 10.57 6.62
C LEU A 478 26.38 11.11 7.67
N PRO A 479 25.95 11.33 8.92
CA PRO A 479 26.86 11.75 9.98
C PRO A 479 27.86 10.66 10.32
N THR A 480 29.09 11.07 10.62
CA THR A 480 30.16 10.22 11.15
C THR A 480 30.05 10.11 12.67
N ASN A 481 30.79 9.16 13.24
CA ASN A 481 30.92 9.05 14.70
C ASN A 481 31.44 10.33 15.37
N ASP A 482 32.25 11.14 14.68
CA ASP A 482 32.78 12.38 15.23
C ASP A 482 31.74 13.51 15.21
N ASP A 483 30.86 13.56 14.20
CA ASP A 483 29.70 14.47 14.20
C ASP A 483 28.77 14.17 15.39
N PHE A 484 28.47 12.89 15.63
CA PHE A 484 27.66 12.48 16.77
C PHE A 484 28.33 12.80 18.11
N LYS A 485 29.65 12.63 18.24
CA LYS A 485 30.39 13.05 19.45
C LYS A 485 30.29 14.56 19.66
N ALA A 486 30.45 15.36 18.61
CA ALA A 486 30.34 16.81 18.68
C ALA A 486 28.94 17.27 19.13
N TRP A 487 27.86 16.70 18.57
CA TRP A 487 26.50 17.03 19.02
C TRP A 487 26.22 16.59 20.46
N LYS A 488 26.74 15.43 20.90
CA LYS A 488 26.61 14.99 22.29
C LYS A 488 27.35 15.93 23.25
N ALA A 489 28.56 16.35 22.90
CA ALA A 489 29.35 17.30 23.69
C ALA A 489 28.62 18.64 23.81
N ALA A 490 28.13 19.18 22.69
CA ALA A 490 27.34 20.42 22.68
C ALA A 490 26.08 20.31 23.54
N LEU A 491 25.37 19.17 23.53
CA LEU A 491 24.23 18.94 24.42
C LEU A 491 24.63 18.87 25.89
N SER A 492 25.74 18.22 26.22
CA SER A 492 26.24 18.14 27.61
C SER A 492 26.70 19.50 28.14
N GLU A 493 27.26 20.38 27.31
CA GLU A 493 27.53 21.76 27.67
C GLU A 493 26.24 22.55 27.92
N LEU A 494 25.22 22.34 27.08
CA LEU A 494 23.89 22.93 27.24
C LEU A 494 23.21 22.50 28.54
N GLU A 495 23.40 21.28 29.03
CA GLU A 495 22.84 20.82 30.31
C GLU A 495 23.38 21.59 31.52
N GLN A 496 24.59 22.14 31.42
CA GLN A 496 25.21 22.94 32.48
C GLN A 496 24.64 24.37 32.54
N ASP A 497 23.88 24.80 31.54
CA ASP A 497 23.23 26.12 31.45
C ASP A 497 21.73 25.95 31.12
N PRO A 498 20.89 25.68 32.14
CA PRO A 498 19.45 25.44 31.95
C PRO A 498 18.72 26.59 31.23
N GLY A 499 19.18 27.84 31.40
CA GLY A 499 18.61 29.00 30.72
C GLY A 499 18.81 28.91 29.20
N LYS A 500 20.03 28.64 28.74
CA LYS A 500 20.29 28.39 27.30
C LYS A 500 19.58 27.14 26.79
N ALA A 501 19.50 26.08 27.59
CA ALA A 501 18.79 24.87 27.20
C ALA A 501 17.29 25.09 27.04
N ALA A 502 16.68 25.95 27.87
CA ALA A 502 15.28 26.34 27.77
C ALA A 502 14.95 27.15 26.51
N GLN A 503 15.95 27.78 25.87
CA GLN A 503 15.81 28.43 24.57
C GLN A 503 15.80 27.39 23.44
N LEU A 504 14.61 26.91 23.09
CA LEU A 504 14.41 25.91 22.04
C LEU A 504 14.80 26.46 20.64
N PRO A 505 15.59 25.70 19.86
CA PRO A 505 16.03 26.11 18.53
C PRO A 505 14.93 25.93 17.47
N GLY A 506 14.97 26.78 16.43
CA GLY A 506 14.22 26.57 15.20
C GLY A 506 14.72 25.34 14.43
N CYS A 507 13.92 24.83 13.48
CA CYS A 507 14.29 23.63 12.71
C CYS A 507 15.64 23.78 11.99
N ALA A 508 15.94 24.94 11.41
CA ALA A 508 17.18 25.20 10.67
C ALA A 508 18.42 25.30 11.57
N GLU A 509 18.25 25.68 12.84
CA GLU A 509 19.35 25.86 13.81
C GLU A 509 19.77 24.52 14.44
N ARG A 510 18.93 23.49 14.34
CA ARG A 510 19.22 22.17 14.91
C ARG A 510 20.36 21.50 14.13
N TYR A 511 21.33 20.97 14.87
CA TYR A 511 22.46 20.18 14.35
C TYR A 511 23.40 20.90 13.35
N ILE A 512 23.28 22.22 13.19
CA ILE A 512 24.07 22.99 12.22
C ILE A 512 25.57 23.05 12.57
N GLY A 513 25.96 22.80 13.82
CA GLY A 513 27.35 22.93 14.28
C GLY A 513 28.36 21.98 13.62
N CYS A 514 27.90 20.97 12.88
CA CYS A 514 28.75 20.06 12.10
C CYS A 514 28.61 20.28 10.57
N ASP A 515 27.79 21.24 10.14
CA ASP A 515 27.62 21.55 8.72
C ASP A 515 28.77 22.44 8.23
N THR A 516 29.31 22.11 7.07
CA THR A 516 30.29 22.92 6.33
C THR A 516 29.78 23.22 4.92
N ASP A 517 30.50 24.06 4.18
CA ASP A 517 30.15 24.37 2.77
C ASP A 517 30.18 23.13 1.86
N THR A 518 30.94 22.10 2.24
CA THR A 518 31.13 20.88 1.43
C THR A 518 30.40 19.65 1.97
N ARG A 519 30.03 19.62 3.25
CA ARG A 519 29.40 18.45 3.88
C ARG A 519 28.41 18.90 4.94
N ARG A 520 27.15 18.47 4.82
CA ARG A 520 26.04 18.97 5.67
C ARG A 520 25.31 17.83 6.38
N PRO A 521 25.96 17.11 7.33
CA PRO A 521 25.35 15.97 8.02
C PRO A 521 24.15 16.36 8.90
N GLY A 522 24.05 17.63 9.30
CA GLY A 522 22.91 18.17 10.03
C GLY A 522 21.63 18.21 9.19
N ASP A 523 21.71 18.28 7.85
CA ASP A 523 20.52 18.22 6.99
C ASP A 523 19.79 16.89 7.14
N TRP A 524 20.52 15.78 7.20
CA TRP A 524 19.95 14.46 7.45
C TRP A 524 19.25 14.40 8.81
N MET A 525 19.92 14.87 9.87
CA MET A 525 19.34 14.90 11.22
C MET A 525 18.08 15.75 11.30
N ARG A 526 18.09 16.95 10.70
CA ARG A 526 16.91 17.82 10.63
C ARG A 526 15.77 17.15 9.89
N ARG A 527 16.05 16.48 8.76
CA ARG A 527 15.02 15.76 8.00
C ARG A 527 14.47 14.55 8.76
N LEU A 528 15.34 13.71 9.31
CA LEU A 528 14.98 12.51 10.06
C LEU A 528 14.09 12.85 11.27
N THR A 529 14.40 13.95 11.96
CA THR A 529 13.67 14.39 13.15
C THR A 529 12.44 15.24 12.87
N SER A 530 12.20 15.70 11.63
CA SER A 530 11.03 16.52 11.27
C SER A 530 10.05 15.81 10.32
N SER A 531 10.54 14.83 9.55
CA SER A 531 9.72 14.02 8.65
C SER A 531 9.03 12.91 9.42
N ARG A 532 7.71 13.01 9.56
CA ARG A 532 6.90 11.97 10.22
C ARG A 532 7.05 10.61 9.52
N GLU A 533 7.18 10.59 8.21
CA GLU A 533 7.34 9.36 7.44
C GLU A 533 8.71 8.70 7.68
N LEU A 534 9.80 9.48 7.68
CA LEU A 534 11.12 8.93 8.00
C LEU A 534 11.22 8.49 9.46
N THR A 535 10.63 9.25 10.39
CA THR A 535 10.56 8.87 11.80
C THR A 535 9.89 7.51 11.98
N LYS A 536 8.78 7.24 11.27
CA LYS A 536 8.11 5.92 11.31
C LYS A 536 9.04 4.80 10.87
N ARG A 537 9.68 4.96 9.70
CA ARG A 537 10.60 3.96 9.11
C ARG A 537 11.81 3.71 10.00
N ALA A 538 12.44 4.80 10.47
CA ALA A 538 13.56 4.79 11.38
C ALA A 538 13.25 4.03 12.67
N LEU A 539 12.12 4.32 13.30
CA LEU A 539 11.71 3.64 14.53
C LEU A 539 11.28 2.19 14.29
N MET A 540 10.66 1.86 13.14
CA MET A 540 10.34 0.46 12.81
C MET A 540 11.61 -0.39 12.75
N TRP A 541 12.68 0.15 12.15
CA TRP A 541 13.98 -0.53 12.12
C TRP A 541 14.67 -0.54 13.49
N ALA A 542 14.71 0.60 14.17
CA ALA A 542 15.41 0.73 15.44
C ALA A 542 14.74 -0.07 16.57
N GLN A 543 13.42 -0.28 16.50
CA GLN A 543 12.63 -1.09 17.43
C GLN A 543 12.29 -2.48 16.87
N ARG A 544 12.97 -2.97 15.82
CA ARG A 544 12.64 -4.23 15.13
C ARG A 544 12.50 -5.44 16.05
N ASP A 545 13.29 -5.54 17.11
CA ASP A 545 13.20 -6.67 18.04
C ASP A 545 11.95 -6.61 18.91
N TYR A 546 11.46 -5.40 19.24
CA TYR A 546 10.13 -5.23 19.84
C TYR A 546 9.01 -5.67 18.89
N LEU A 547 9.13 -5.31 17.61
CA LEU A 547 8.14 -5.67 16.60
C LEU A 547 8.03 -7.18 16.43
N LYS A 548 9.17 -7.89 16.40
CA LYS A 548 9.21 -9.36 16.34
C LYS A 548 8.46 -10.03 17.49
N VAL A 549 8.51 -9.46 18.69
CA VAL A 549 7.82 -10.01 19.87
C VAL A 549 6.33 -9.65 19.87
N THR A 550 5.99 -8.43 19.46
CA THR A 550 4.63 -7.87 19.57
C THR A 550 3.72 -8.30 18.42
N ALA A 551 4.30 -8.54 17.24
CA ALA A 551 3.57 -8.83 16.01
C ALA A 551 4.30 -9.87 15.12
N PRO A 552 4.72 -11.04 15.65
CA PRO A 552 5.63 -11.98 14.98
C PRO A 552 5.15 -12.47 13.61
N THR A 553 3.83 -12.67 13.47
CA THR A 553 3.19 -13.23 12.27
C THR A 553 2.45 -12.17 11.44
N PHE A 554 2.52 -10.89 11.83
CA PHE A 554 1.77 -9.84 11.16
C PHE A 554 2.37 -9.51 9.80
N ASP A 555 1.60 -9.68 8.74
CA ASP A 555 1.97 -9.32 7.37
C ASP A 555 0.98 -8.26 6.83
N PRO A 556 1.41 -7.01 6.62
CA PRO A 556 0.49 -5.96 6.21
C PRO A 556 0.05 -6.13 4.75
N LEU A 557 -1.26 -6.00 4.51
CA LEU A 557 -1.84 -6.00 3.16
C LEU A 557 -1.48 -4.75 2.33
N SER A 558 -0.93 -3.70 2.97
CA SER A 558 -0.46 -2.48 2.29
C SER A 558 0.54 -1.70 3.15
N ALA A 559 1.26 -0.75 2.56
CA ALA A 559 2.14 0.19 3.27
C ALA A 559 1.41 1.13 4.27
N ARG A 560 0.07 1.06 4.35
CA ARG A 560 -0.73 1.97 5.17
C ARG A 560 -0.62 1.64 6.66
N ASP A 561 -0.71 2.66 7.49
CA ASP A 561 -0.64 2.51 8.95
C ASP A 561 -1.96 2.04 9.56
N ASP A 562 -3.07 2.13 8.81
CA ASP A 562 -4.44 1.82 9.28
C ASP A 562 -4.62 0.35 9.75
N ASP A 563 -3.66 -0.50 9.37
CA ASP A 563 -3.66 -1.95 9.55
C ASP A 563 -2.72 -2.39 10.66
N LEU A 564 -1.83 -1.51 11.14
CA LEU A 564 -0.78 -1.88 12.07
C LEU A 564 -1.36 -2.27 13.43
N PRO A 565 -0.86 -3.33 14.09
CA PRO A 565 -1.19 -3.67 15.48
C PRO A 565 -0.51 -2.72 16.48
N LEU A 566 0.03 -1.60 16.00
CA LEU A 566 0.93 -0.69 16.70
C LEU A 566 0.50 0.74 16.43
N ASP A 567 0.66 1.59 17.43
CA ASP A 567 0.47 3.02 17.34
C ASP A 567 1.83 3.73 17.41
N LEU A 568 2.01 4.77 16.60
CA LEU A 568 3.10 5.72 16.76
C LEU A 568 2.69 6.70 17.86
N ASP A 569 3.31 6.57 19.02
CA ASP A 569 2.96 7.31 20.24
C ASP A 569 4.09 8.26 20.67
N HIS A 570 3.70 9.33 21.37
CA HIS A 570 4.64 10.25 22.00
C HIS A 570 5.07 9.71 23.37
N ILE A 571 6.37 9.80 23.67
CA ILE A 571 6.90 9.46 25.00
C ILE A 571 6.40 10.48 26.01
N VAL A 572 6.67 11.77 25.80
CA VAL A 572 6.02 12.90 26.48
C VAL A 572 4.76 13.26 25.71
N PRO A 573 3.56 13.09 26.30
CA PRO A 573 2.29 13.27 25.61
C PRO A 573 2.16 14.62 24.91
N ARG A 574 1.63 14.60 23.68
CA ARG A 574 1.45 15.80 22.86
C ARG A 574 0.66 16.90 23.55
N ASN A 575 -0.40 16.55 24.27
CA ASN A 575 -1.22 17.52 24.99
C ASN A 575 -0.47 18.18 26.14
N ASP A 576 0.61 17.57 26.64
CA ASP A 576 1.40 18.14 27.72
C ASP A 576 2.27 19.29 27.21
N PHE A 577 3.05 19.08 26.15
CA PHE A 577 3.92 20.15 25.62
C PHE A 577 3.21 21.06 24.60
N LYS A 578 2.16 20.61 23.91
CA LYS A 578 1.48 21.35 22.83
C LYS A 578 0.10 21.89 23.24
N PHE A 579 -0.04 22.32 24.50
CA PHE A 579 -1.26 22.95 25.02
C PHE A 579 -1.61 24.25 24.28
N HIS A 580 -2.88 24.64 24.34
CA HIS A 580 -3.35 25.88 23.70
C HIS A 580 -2.76 27.11 24.40
N TRP A 581 -2.21 28.07 23.64
CA TRP A 581 -1.44 29.17 24.23
C TRP A 581 -2.26 30.15 25.08
N SER A 582 -3.60 30.10 25.00
CA SER A 582 -4.47 30.81 25.95
C SER A 582 -4.26 30.35 27.40
N GLU A 583 -3.78 29.13 27.62
CA GLU A 583 -3.50 28.58 28.96
C GLU A 583 -2.13 29.00 29.51
N LYS A 584 -1.40 29.90 28.83
CA LYS A 584 -0.03 30.29 29.23
C LYS A 584 0.07 30.80 30.68
N GLU A 585 -0.96 31.44 31.21
CA GLU A 585 -0.97 31.92 32.61
C GLU A 585 -1.07 30.78 33.64
N ARG A 586 -1.51 29.61 33.22
CA ARG A 586 -1.52 28.40 34.04
C ARG A 586 -0.28 27.55 33.77
N ARG A 587 0.08 27.38 32.50
CA ARG A 587 1.03 26.37 32.03
C ARG A 587 2.45 26.90 31.84
N ALA A 588 2.61 28.21 31.64
CA ALA A 588 3.86 28.87 31.26
C ALA A 588 4.13 30.16 32.07
N LYS A 589 3.48 30.34 33.22
CA LYS A 589 3.63 31.54 34.06
C LYS A 589 4.99 31.66 34.74
N GLN A 590 5.64 30.52 34.98
CA GLN A 590 6.96 30.42 35.64
C GLN A 590 8.12 30.45 34.64
N ILE A 591 7.86 30.83 33.38
CA ILE A 591 8.88 30.95 32.34
C ILE A 591 9.22 32.43 32.21
N GLU A 592 10.50 32.80 32.25
CA GLU A 592 10.92 34.17 31.91
C GLU A 592 10.50 34.53 30.47
N ASP A 593 10.14 35.79 30.26
CA ASP A 593 9.60 36.26 28.98
C ASP A 593 10.54 35.99 27.79
N VAL A 594 11.85 35.98 28.02
CA VAL A 594 12.88 35.69 27.02
C VAL A 594 12.78 34.26 26.44
N TYR A 595 12.34 33.29 27.25
CA TYR A 595 12.20 31.89 26.81
C TYR A 595 10.78 31.56 26.36
N LYS A 596 9.78 32.31 26.86
CA LYS A 596 8.36 32.08 26.61
C LYS A 596 8.01 32.09 25.12
N ASP A 597 8.59 33.01 24.35
CA ASP A 597 8.39 33.09 22.91
C ASP A 597 9.06 31.94 22.14
N SER A 598 10.30 31.59 22.49
CA SER A 598 11.00 30.44 21.92
C SER A 598 10.24 29.13 22.18
N PHE A 599 9.82 28.89 23.43
CA PHE A 599 9.01 27.72 23.78
C PHE A 599 7.70 27.70 22.99
N HIS A 600 7.00 28.83 22.87
CA HIS A 600 5.77 28.93 22.08
C HIS A 600 5.95 28.46 20.64
N ARG A 601 6.99 28.96 19.98
CA ARG A 601 7.23 28.74 18.54
C ARG A 601 7.84 27.38 18.23
N HIS A 602 8.70 26.86 19.11
CA HIS A 602 9.61 25.76 18.75
C HIS A 602 9.37 24.45 19.52
N ARG A 603 8.49 24.42 20.53
CA ARG A 603 8.17 23.16 21.25
C ARG A 603 7.68 22.01 20.35
N GLY A 604 7.03 22.34 19.23
CA GLY A 604 6.63 21.35 18.23
C GLY A 604 7.79 20.72 17.48
N ASN A 605 8.86 21.48 17.21
CA ASN A 605 10.04 20.99 16.47
C ASN A 605 10.79 19.91 17.25
N ILE A 606 10.75 20.00 18.58
CA ILE A 606 11.36 19.02 19.48
C ILE A 606 10.36 17.90 19.79
N GLY A 607 9.15 18.27 20.24
CA GLY A 607 8.18 17.31 20.75
C GLY A 607 7.49 16.46 19.69
N ASP A 608 7.37 16.93 18.44
CA ASP A 608 6.88 16.14 17.31
C ASP A 608 8.04 15.55 16.48
N GLY A 609 9.19 15.29 17.11
CA GLY A 609 10.36 14.71 16.44
C GLY A 609 10.73 13.30 16.90
N LEU A 610 11.62 12.64 16.14
CA LEU A 610 12.10 11.26 16.35
C LEU A 610 12.35 10.92 17.83
N GLY A 611 13.04 11.82 18.54
CA GLY A 611 13.44 11.61 19.93
C GLY A 611 12.27 11.43 20.90
N ASN A 612 11.09 11.97 20.60
CA ASN A 612 9.90 11.87 21.44
C ASN A 612 8.88 10.85 20.90
N PHE A 613 9.15 10.17 19.78
CA PHE A 613 8.27 9.14 19.23
C PHE A 613 8.75 7.73 19.53
N ARG A 614 7.81 6.79 19.61
CA ARG A 614 8.04 5.34 19.65
C ARG A 614 6.88 4.58 19.01
N TRP A 615 7.15 3.40 18.49
CA TRP A 615 6.13 2.40 18.23
C TRP A 615 5.77 1.68 19.52
N LEU A 616 4.47 1.52 19.74
CA LEU A 616 3.91 0.82 20.90
C LEU A 616 2.72 -0.03 20.46
N CYS A 617 2.53 -1.20 21.06
CA CYS A 617 1.35 -2.03 20.86
C CYS A 617 0.10 -1.20 21.13
N ALA A 618 -0.87 -1.21 20.22
CA ALA A 618 -2.08 -0.41 20.35
C ALA A 618 -2.82 -0.68 21.69
N ARG A 619 -2.77 -1.93 22.17
CA ARG A 619 -3.33 -2.31 23.48
C ARG A 619 -2.56 -1.66 24.65
N GLU A 620 -1.23 -1.71 24.61
CA GLU A 620 -0.38 -1.11 25.64
C GLU A 620 -0.53 0.41 25.65
N ASN A 621 -0.56 1.03 24.47
CA ASN A 621 -0.79 2.45 24.29
C ASN A 621 -2.10 2.91 24.93
N ARG A 622 -3.19 2.20 24.66
CA ARG A 622 -4.51 2.48 25.23
C ARG A 622 -4.57 2.30 26.74
N LYS A 623 -3.89 1.29 27.27
CA LYS A 623 -3.82 1.05 28.72
C LYS A 623 -3.05 2.16 29.42
N ARG A 624 -1.98 2.66 28.79
CA ARG A 624 -1.13 3.73 29.32
C ARG A 624 -1.81 5.10 29.29
N GLN A 625 -2.47 5.46 28.18
CA GLN A 625 -2.92 6.82 27.92
C GLN A 625 -1.75 7.83 28.08
N ASP A 626 -2.00 8.99 28.70
CA ASP A 626 -0.98 9.99 29.05
C ASP A 626 -0.16 9.63 30.30
N GLY A 627 -0.28 8.38 30.78
CA GLY A 627 0.33 7.88 32.01
C GLY A 627 1.84 7.62 31.91
N PRO A 628 2.48 7.36 33.07
CA PRO A 628 3.92 7.09 33.15
C PRO A 628 4.31 5.87 32.32
N ILE A 629 5.58 5.86 31.93
CA ILE A 629 6.23 4.75 31.25
C ILE A 629 6.59 3.70 32.30
N ALA A 630 6.00 2.51 32.20
CA ALA A 630 6.32 1.41 33.10
C ALA A 630 7.68 0.78 32.69
N PRO A 631 8.60 0.55 33.65
CA PRO A 631 9.71 -0.37 33.44
C PRO A 631 9.14 -1.79 33.36
N SER A 632 9.60 -2.60 32.40
CA SER A 632 9.35 -4.04 32.41
C SER A 632 10.63 -4.75 32.03
N GLU A 633 10.81 -5.98 32.52
CA GLU A 633 12.00 -6.79 32.23
C GLU A 633 12.15 -7.14 30.73
N LYS A 634 11.11 -6.91 29.92
CA LYS A 634 11.18 -7.00 28.45
C LYS A 634 11.58 -5.67 27.79
N LEU A 635 11.53 -4.53 28.48
CA LEU A 635 11.44 -3.18 27.89
C LEU A 635 12.78 -2.48 27.52
N ASP A 636 13.94 -3.01 27.92
CA ASP A 636 15.24 -2.38 27.59
C ASP A 636 15.63 -2.57 26.10
N ILE A 637 15.13 -3.65 25.48
CA ILE A 637 15.23 -3.93 24.04
C ILE A 637 14.16 -3.17 23.22
N HIS A 638 13.21 -2.47 23.85
CA HIS A 638 11.95 -2.10 23.19
C HIS A 638 11.74 -0.62 22.87
N HIS A 639 12.26 0.31 23.68
CA HIS A 639 11.96 1.75 23.52
C HIS A 639 13.16 2.66 23.26
N ILE A 640 14.39 2.16 23.40
CA ILE A 640 15.61 2.98 23.32
C ILE A 640 15.48 4.15 24.33
N ILE A 641 15.14 3.82 25.57
CA ILE A 641 14.97 4.75 26.70
C ILE A 641 15.99 4.35 27.76
N ASP A 642 16.91 5.26 28.08
CA ASP A 642 17.98 5.00 29.05
C ASP A 642 17.56 5.29 30.50
N ASP A 643 16.76 6.33 30.71
CA ASP A 643 16.39 6.83 32.04
C ASP A 643 14.88 7.00 32.15
N TYR A 644 14.20 5.92 32.60
CA TYR A 644 12.75 5.91 32.76
C TYR A 644 12.27 6.95 33.78
N ASP A 645 13.03 7.18 34.85
CA ASP A 645 12.64 8.11 35.90
C ASP A 645 12.72 9.55 35.42
N ALA A 646 13.77 9.92 34.68
CA ALA A 646 13.89 11.24 34.08
C ALA A 646 12.80 11.49 33.02
N TRP A 647 12.45 10.48 32.22
CA TRP A 647 11.33 10.61 31.27
C TRP A 647 10.00 10.71 32.01
N ASN A 648 9.80 9.90 33.05
CA ASN A 648 8.59 9.96 33.89
C ASN A 648 8.47 11.27 34.67
N ALA A 649 9.57 11.96 34.97
CA ALA A 649 9.53 13.32 35.51
C ALA A 649 9.01 14.36 34.50
N LEU A 650 9.06 14.05 33.20
CA LEU A 650 8.47 14.88 32.14
C LEU A 650 7.02 14.48 31.81
N VAL A 651 6.63 13.22 32.08
CA VAL A 651 5.32 12.63 31.78
C VAL A 651 4.37 12.77 32.97
N GLY A 652 3.08 12.93 32.71
CA GLY A 652 2.07 12.83 33.76
C GLY A 652 1.83 14.11 34.56
N ASN A 653 1.41 15.18 33.87
CA ASN A 653 0.40 16.12 34.37
C ASN A 653 0.14 17.21 33.32
N SER A 654 -0.98 17.10 32.60
CA SER A 654 -1.54 18.20 31.77
C SER A 654 -1.90 19.45 32.58
N CYS A 655 -1.71 19.41 33.90
CA CYS A 655 -1.91 20.53 34.83
C CYS A 655 -0.60 21.13 35.39
N LEU A 656 0.57 20.50 35.22
CA LEU A 656 1.84 21.03 35.75
C LEU A 656 2.38 22.18 34.89
N PRO A 657 3.00 23.20 35.48
CA PRO A 657 3.68 24.24 34.72
C PRO A 657 4.91 23.69 33.98
N TRP A 658 5.38 24.45 32.99
CA TRP A 658 6.60 24.22 32.23
C TRP A 658 7.67 25.22 32.65
N PRO A 659 8.30 25.12 33.84
CA PRO A 659 9.42 25.99 34.21
C PRO A 659 10.64 25.73 33.31
N GLU A 660 11.59 26.66 33.30
CA GLU A 660 12.81 26.61 32.47
C GLU A 660 13.55 25.28 32.57
N GLN A 661 13.77 24.78 33.80
CA GLN A 661 14.43 23.50 34.01
C GLN A 661 13.69 22.33 33.34
N ARG A 662 12.36 22.34 33.33
CA ARG A 662 11.55 21.30 32.67
C ARG A 662 11.68 21.39 31.15
N ILE A 663 11.74 22.60 30.59
CA ILE A 663 11.96 22.83 29.15
C ILE A 663 13.35 22.36 28.74
N ALA A 664 14.37 22.72 29.53
CA ALA A 664 15.75 22.30 29.34
C ALA A 664 15.87 20.77 29.33
N ASN A 665 15.29 20.11 30.35
CA ASN A 665 15.29 18.64 30.43
C ASN A 665 14.55 18.02 29.24
N PHE A 666 13.37 18.55 28.87
CA PHE A 666 12.61 18.05 27.73
C PHE A 666 13.40 18.13 26.41
N ARG A 667 14.06 19.26 26.15
CA ARG A 667 14.95 19.42 25.00
C ARG A 667 16.07 18.39 25.03
N THR A 668 16.86 18.36 26.10
CA THR A 668 18.08 17.56 26.09
C THR A 668 17.78 16.06 26.03
N MET A 669 16.76 15.59 26.75
CA MET A 669 16.37 14.18 26.72
C MET A 669 15.89 13.75 25.32
N THR A 670 15.06 14.58 24.70
CA THR A 670 14.54 14.32 23.35
C THR A 670 15.68 14.31 22.32
N GLU A 671 16.56 15.31 22.35
CA GLU A 671 17.67 15.43 21.40
C GLU A 671 18.72 14.35 21.59
N ARG A 672 19.06 14.00 22.84
CA ARG A 672 19.99 12.90 23.16
C ARG A 672 19.47 11.57 22.63
N ARG A 673 18.18 11.29 22.81
CA ARG A 673 17.55 10.08 22.26
C ARG A 673 17.55 10.10 20.73
N ALA A 674 17.20 11.23 20.11
CA ALA A 674 17.23 11.37 18.65
C ALA A 674 18.63 11.08 18.08
N ILE A 675 19.69 11.66 18.67
CA ILE A 675 21.09 11.42 18.30
C ILE A 675 21.45 9.94 18.45
N ARG A 676 21.05 9.30 19.54
CA ARG A 676 21.36 7.88 19.78
C ARG A 676 20.70 6.97 18.75
N VAL A 677 19.43 7.20 18.44
CA VAL A 677 18.71 6.44 17.41
C VAL A 677 19.36 6.67 16.04
N ALA A 678 19.63 7.92 15.69
CA ALA A 678 20.27 8.29 14.44
C ALA A 678 21.68 7.70 14.27
N GLN A 679 22.47 7.65 15.35
CA GLN A 679 23.80 7.03 15.33
C GLN A 679 23.73 5.55 14.97
N ARG A 680 22.84 4.80 15.62
CA ARG A 680 22.63 3.37 15.29
C ARG A 680 22.19 3.18 13.84
N LEU A 681 21.33 4.06 13.34
CA LEU A 681 20.87 4.01 11.95
C LEU A 681 22.00 4.30 10.96
N ALA A 682 22.87 5.27 11.25
CA ALA A 682 24.02 5.57 10.41
C ALA A 682 25.02 4.40 10.36
N GLU A 683 25.27 3.75 11.51
CA GLU A 683 26.11 2.54 11.60
C GLU A 683 25.52 1.35 10.80
N ASP A 684 24.19 1.18 10.86
CA ASP A 684 23.45 0.15 10.10
C ASP A 684 23.36 0.46 8.59
N MET A 685 23.72 1.67 8.14
CA MET A 685 23.71 2.11 6.74
C MET A 685 25.10 2.26 6.13
N ASP A 686 26.18 2.02 6.88
CA ASP A 686 27.53 2.32 6.40
C ASP A 686 28.08 1.19 5.51
N PHE A 687 28.45 1.50 4.26
CA PHE A 687 29.00 0.56 3.27
C PHE A 687 29.91 1.26 2.27
#